data_AF-A0AAF0DPK5-F1
#
_entry.id   AF-A0AAF0DPK5-F1
#
_cell.length_a   1.000
_cell.length_b   1.000
_cell.length_c   1.000
_cell.angle_alpha   90.00
_cell.angle_beta   90.00
_cell.angle_gamma   90.00
#
_symmetry.space_group_name_H-M   'P 1'
#
loop_
_entity.id
_entity.type
_entity.pdbx_description
1 polymer ?
#
loop_
_entity_poly.entity_id
_entity_poly.type
_entity_poly.pdbx_seq_one_letter_code
_entity_poly.pdbx_strand_id
1 'polypeptide(L)'
;MAADAYDPSGSARLSRASKDVMFGSVAGMMSKIVEHPFDLIKVRLQTQPETPHYTGAYDCCRQILRSEGLRGLFRGVSMPLVGATLENAALFLTYNQIQALLRRAYGTPVDAEPSVSQLVLSGAGAGAVAACVLTPVELIKCKMQVQTMAQRYTATLEPAQGALSFIAKTVRESGVRGLWLGFSGTLLRETGGSMAWFTAFELSTRELLRLHGKHHRADLSSVELAACGALAGISYNVSLFPADSVKSMMQTERELQAQHATTHKPSGFFRTLDKIYRTRGIRGLYAGLGVTCLRSAPSSALVFLVYNKLEQAAEHYVQKIKVSGPVVELDGDEMTRIIWEKIRNDLILPFLDIDLKYYDLSIENRDKTDDQVTIDAAEAIKKYKVGVKCATITPDEARVKEFNLKKMWLSPNGTIRNILGGTVFREPIVLEKIPRPVPGWKKPICIGRHAFGDQYRCKNFVAPGAGKLTITFTPKDGGEKIEHEVFEYNQDGGVAMAMYNTVDSITGFAHACFHVAIDKQMPLYLSTKNTILKAYDGKFKDIFQELYETTYKKEFERLNIWYEHRLIDDMVAQAIKGEGGFVWACKNYDGDVQSDIVAQGFGSLGMMTSELITPEGDLIESEAAHGTVTRHYREHQKGNETSTNSVASIYAWTRGLIFRGRLDKNEELVQFAHSLEEACVEAIDKDNVMTKDLAYSIYGKNMKREHYVNTFEFLDHVKELALKKYQSKTKAHL
;
A
#
# COMPACT_ATOMS: atom_id res chain seq x y z
N MET A 1 20.57 14.80 18.82
CA MET A 1 20.04 13.46 18.55
C MET A 1 21.16 12.67 17.91
N ALA A 2 21.88 11.94 18.74
CA ALA A 2 22.74 10.84 18.34
C ALA A 2 21.95 9.59 18.69
N ALA A 3 21.42 8.90 17.69
CA ALA A 3 20.88 7.54 17.75
C ALA A 3 20.46 7.11 16.33
N ASP A 4 21.39 7.09 15.38
CA ASP A 4 21.26 6.26 14.18
C ASP A 4 22.30 5.14 14.33
N ALA A 5 21.91 4.09 15.05
CA ALA A 5 22.67 2.85 15.11
C ALA A 5 22.37 2.04 13.83
N TYR A 6 23.43 1.83 13.05
CA TYR A 6 23.64 0.80 12.03
C TYR A 6 22.56 -0.31 11.93
N ASP A 7 21.75 -0.27 10.86
CA ASP A 7 20.90 -1.38 10.38
C ASP A 7 21.74 -2.28 9.46
N PRO A 8 21.97 -3.57 9.79
CA PRO A 8 22.75 -4.50 8.98
C PRO A 8 21.96 -5.15 7.83
N SER A 9 20.70 -4.76 7.60
CA SER A 9 19.91 -5.24 6.46
C SER A 9 19.96 -4.22 5.32
N GLY A 10 20.68 -4.55 4.24
CA GLY A 10 20.94 -3.67 3.08
C GLY A 10 19.72 -3.35 2.21
N SER A 11 18.63 -2.85 2.79
CA SER A 11 17.46 -2.29 2.12
C SER A 11 17.54 -0.76 2.28
N ALA A 12 18.09 -0.07 1.28
CA ALA A 12 18.15 1.38 1.29
C ALA A 12 16.74 1.99 1.12
N ARG A 13 16.01 2.12 2.23
CA ARG A 13 14.81 2.97 2.31
C ARG A 13 15.23 4.40 1.96
N LEU A 14 14.73 4.99 0.87
CA LEU A 14 14.88 6.43 0.65
C LEU A 14 14.14 7.16 1.77
N SER A 15 14.90 7.77 2.69
CA SER A 15 14.35 8.59 3.77
C SER A 15 13.51 9.75 3.20
N ARG A 16 12.54 10.26 3.97
CA ARG A 16 11.72 11.44 3.60
C ARG A 16 12.59 12.61 3.11
N ALA A 17 13.70 12.84 3.81
CA ALA A 17 14.74 13.78 3.45
C ALA A 17 15.30 13.55 2.03
N SER A 18 15.54 12.31 1.65
CA SER A 18 16.06 11.95 0.32
C SER A 18 15.02 12.21 -0.78
N LYS A 19 13.73 11.94 -0.50
CA LYS A 19 12.63 12.23 -1.43
C LYS A 19 12.47 13.74 -1.66
N ASP A 20 12.45 14.53 -0.59
CA ASP A 20 12.30 15.99 -0.67
C ASP A 20 13.46 16.63 -1.46
N VAL A 21 14.69 16.15 -1.23
CA VAL A 21 15.88 16.59 -1.99
C VAL A 21 15.78 16.20 -3.46
N MET A 22 15.39 14.97 -3.78
CA MET A 22 15.26 14.51 -5.16
C MET A 22 14.14 15.25 -5.91
N PHE A 23 12.94 15.30 -5.35
CA PHE A 23 11.78 15.95 -5.98
C PHE A 23 12.00 17.44 -6.11
N GLY A 24 12.53 18.09 -5.05
CA GLY A 24 12.90 19.50 -5.10
C GLY A 24 13.98 19.78 -6.16
N SER A 25 14.95 18.89 -6.33
CA SER A 25 16.01 19.05 -7.35
C SER A 25 15.45 18.93 -8.77
N VAL A 26 14.57 17.96 -9.03
CA VAL A 26 13.92 17.79 -10.34
C VAL A 26 13.00 18.98 -10.65
N ALA A 27 12.18 19.40 -9.68
CA ALA A 27 11.32 20.56 -9.82
C ALA A 27 12.13 21.85 -10.07
N GLY A 28 13.24 22.03 -9.35
CA GLY A 28 14.18 23.14 -9.54
C GLY A 28 14.82 23.16 -10.92
N MET A 29 15.32 22.02 -11.42
CA MET A 29 15.89 21.91 -12.77
C MET A 29 14.86 22.27 -13.85
N MET A 30 13.64 21.73 -13.76
CA MET A 30 12.58 22.02 -14.73
C MET A 30 12.18 23.51 -14.72
N SER A 31 12.11 24.11 -13.53
CA SER A 31 11.92 25.55 -13.40
C SER A 31 13.03 26.36 -14.09
N LYS A 32 14.30 25.98 -13.93
CA LYS A 32 15.42 26.69 -14.57
C LYS A 32 15.33 26.71 -16.09
N ILE A 33 14.74 25.68 -16.73
CA ILE A 33 14.52 25.69 -18.19
C ILE A 33 13.59 26.83 -18.60
N VAL A 34 12.51 27.06 -17.84
CA VAL A 34 11.56 28.15 -18.10
C VAL A 34 12.13 29.52 -17.73
N GLU A 35 12.93 29.61 -16.67
CA GLU A 35 13.56 30.85 -16.22
C GLU A 35 14.67 31.33 -17.15
N HIS A 36 15.40 30.41 -17.77
CA HIS A 36 16.66 30.70 -18.44
C HIS A 36 16.59 31.75 -19.56
N PRO A 37 15.58 31.77 -20.44
CA PRO A 37 15.43 32.84 -21.44
C PRO A 37 15.32 34.24 -20.83
N PHE A 38 14.60 34.38 -19.72
CA PHE A 38 14.45 35.65 -19.00
C PHE A 38 15.75 36.07 -18.33
N ASP A 39 16.45 35.10 -17.73
CA ASP A 39 17.76 35.32 -17.11
C ASP A 39 18.83 35.73 -18.14
N LEU A 40 18.82 35.14 -19.33
CA LEU A 40 19.71 35.53 -20.42
C LEU A 40 19.48 37.00 -20.82
N ILE A 41 18.22 37.39 -21.03
CA ILE A 41 17.86 38.77 -21.38
C ILE A 41 18.31 39.72 -20.27
N LYS A 42 18.06 39.37 -19.01
CA LYS A 42 18.48 40.15 -17.83
C LYS A 42 19.98 40.37 -17.83
N VAL A 43 20.79 39.31 -17.93
CA VAL A 43 22.25 39.41 -17.87
C VAL A 43 22.79 40.29 -19.00
N ARG A 44 22.25 40.17 -20.23
CA ARG A 44 22.66 41.03 -21.35
C ARG A 44 22.30 42.51 -21.15
N LEU A 45 21.16 42.81 -20.54
CA LEU A 45 20.75 44.19 -20.19
C LEU A 45 21.60 44.80 -19.05
N GLN A 46 22.01 43.97 -18.09
CA GLN A 46 22.87 44.39 -16.99
C GLN A 46 24.29 44.69 -17.47
N THR A 47 24.80 43.90 -18.42
CA THR A 47 26.22 43.88 -18.82
C THR A 47 26.55 44.67 -20.08
N GLN A 48 25.55 45.25 -20.75
CA GLN A 48 25.75 46.08 -21.95
C GLN A 48 26.64 47.32 -21.68
N PRO A 49 27.41 47.78 -22.71
CA PRO A 49 28.31 48.92 -22.59
C PRO A 49 27.58 50.25 -22.42
N GLU A 50 28.36 51.33 -22.24
CA GLU A 50 27.85 52.69 -22.01
C GLU A 50 26.93 53.19 -23.14
N THR A 51 27.23 52.81 -24.39
CA THR A 51 26.30 52.97 -25.50
C THR A 51 25.38 51.74 -25.56
N PRO A 52 24.10 51.86 -25.19
CA PRO A 52 23.23 50.69 -25.05
C PRO A 52 22.92 50.08 -26.41
N HIS A 53 23.23 48.79 -26.57
CA HIS A 53 22.84 48.01 -27.75
C HIS A 53 21.37 47.55 -27.70
N TYR A 54 20.79 47.54 -26.49
CA TYR A 54 19.41 47.14 -26.28
C TYR A 54 18.65 48.28 -25.61
N THR A 55 17.56 48.69 -26.25
CA THR A 55 16.65 49.71 -25.68
C THR A 55 15.80 49.16 -24.54
N GLY A 56 15.65 47.83 -24.47
CA GLY A 56 14.93 47.13 -23.41
C GLY A 56 14.89 45.62 -23.63
N ALA A 57 14.15 44.92 -22.77
CA ALA A 57 14.06 43.47 -22.78
C ALA A 57 13.48 42.88 -24.06
N TYR A 58 12.43 43.51 -24.62
CA TYR A 58 11.83 43.07 -25.87
C TYR A 58 12.81 43.18 -27.03
N ASP A 59 13.53 44.30 -27.13
CA ASP A 59 14.51 44.49 -28.19
C ASP A 59 15.69 43.51 -28.05
N CYS A 60 16.17 43.27 -26.82
CA CYS A 60 17.16 42.23 -26.53
C CYS A 60 16.69 40.84 -26.98
N CYS A 61 15.46 40.43 -26.63
CA CYS A 61 14.88 39.16 -27.04
C CYS A 61 14.77 39.04 -28.58
N ARG A 62 14.25 40.09 -29.23
CA ARG A 62 14.10 40.16 -30.69
C ARG A 62 15.45 40.03 -31.40
N GLN A 63 16.48 40.72 -30.89
CA GLN A 63 17.83 40.64 -31.45
C GLN A 63 18.43 39.24 -31.27
N ILE A 64 18.28 38.60 -30.10
CA ILE A 64 18.73 37.21 -29.86
C ILE A 64 18.07 36.27 -30.86
N LEU A 65 16.74 36.32 -30.99
CA LEU A 65 15.99 35.45 -31.90
C LEU A 65 16.41 35.63 -33.36
N ARG A 66 16.70 36.87 -33.78
CA ARG A 66 17.18 37.16 -35.14
C ARG A 66 18.60 36.70 -35.40
N SER A 67 19.52 36.87 -34.44
CA SER A 67 20.96 36.58 -34.67
C SER A 67 21.41 35.19 -34.23
N GLU A 68 20.73 34.57 -33.27
CA GLU A 68 21.13 33.32 -32.64
C GLU A 68 20.06 32.23 -32.72
N GLY A 69 18.86 32.58 -33.22
CA GLY A 69 17.71 31.68 -33.28
C GLY A 69 17.15 31.31 -31.90
N LEU A 70 16.17 30.40 -31.89
CA LEU A 70 15.50 29.95 -30.67
C LEU A 70 16.46 29.26 -29.69
N ARG A 71 17.45 28.52 -30.19
CA ARG A 71 18.49 27.87 -29.36
C ARG A 71 19.38 28.89 -28.65
N GLY A 72 19.51 30.10 -29.18
CA GLY A 72 20.26 31.20 -28.54
C GLY A 72 19.70 31.57 -27.18
N LEU A 73 18.36 31.50 -26.99
CA LEU A 73 17.70 31.79 -25.72
C LEU A 73 18.09 30.83 -24.59
N PHE A 74 18.60 29.64 -24.92
CA PHE A 74 19.01 28.60 -23.97
C PHE A 74 20.53 28.51 -23.78
N ARG A 75 21.31 29.48 -24.29
CA ARG A 75 22.77 29.46 -24.16
C ARG A 75 23.18 29.59 -22.70
N GLY A 76 23.99 28.63 -22.22
CA GLY A 76 24.48 28.58 -20.86
C GLY A 76 23.56 27.86 -19.86
N VAL A 77 22.45 27.25 -20.30
CA VAL A 77 21.47 26.57 -19.44
C VAL A 77 22.04 25.41 -18.63
N SER A 78 23.14 24.80 -19.08
CA SER A 78 23.79 23.69 -18.38
C SER A 78 24.26 24.06 -16.97
N MET A 79 24.75 25.29 -16.77
CA MET A 79 25.23 25.73 -15.45
C MET A 79 24.08 25.95 -14.45
N PRO A 80 22.98 26.66 -14.79
CA PRO A 80 21.77 26.71 -13.96
C PRO A 80 21.19 25.36 -13.57
N LEU A 81 21.20 24.36 -14.47
CA LEU A 81 20.68 23.03 -14.15
C LEU A 81 21.50 22.36 -13.05
N VAL A 82 22.83 22.37 -13.17
CA VAL A 82 23.74 21.88 -12.13
C VAL A 82 23.63 22.73 -10.86
N GLY A 83 23.50 24.04 -11.02
CA GLY A 83 23.33 25.00 -9.94
C GLY A 83 22.10 24.72 -9.10
N ALA A 84 20.96 24.41 -9.72
CA ALA A 84 19.72 24.12 -9.01
C ALA A 84 19.86 22.90 -8.09
N THR A 85 20.51 21.82 -8.55
CA THR A 85 20.76 20.63 -7.71
C THR A 85 21.69 20.95 -6.54
N LEU A 86 22.77 21.70 -6.81
CA LEU A 86 23.74 22.09 -5.79
C LEU A 86 23.16 23.06 -4.75
N GLU A 87 22.37 24.02 -5.21
CA GLU A 87 21.63 24.97 -4.38
C GLU A 87 20.66 24.25 -3.47
N ASN A 88 19.84 23.34 -4.01
CA ASN A 88 18.84 22.64 -3.22
C ASN A 88 19.48 21.71 -2.18
N ALA A 89 20.59 21.04 -2.53
CA ALA A 89 21.37 20.25 -1.59
C ALA A 89 22.00 21.12 -0.49
N ALA A 90 22.59 22.26 -0.85
CA ALA A 90 23.20 23.19 0.11
C ALA A 90 22.14 23.78 1.05
N LEU A 91 21.02 24.26 0.52
CA LEU A 91 19.89 24.79 1.31
C LEU A 91 19.35 23.72 2.26
N PHE A 92 19.10 22.49 1.80
CA PHE A 92 18.58 21.42 2.66
C PHE A 92 19.53 21.08 3.82
N LEU A 93 20.82 20.88 3.52
CA LEU A 93 21.81 20.49 4.54
C LEU A 93 22.00 21.59 5.59
N THR A 94 21.97 22.85 5.17
CA THR A 94 22.34 23.98 6.02
C THR A 94 21.15 24.60 6.73
N TYR A 95 19.99 24.70 6.08
CA TYR A 95 18.78 25.27 6.65
C TYR A 95 18.35 24.54 7.91
N ASN A 96 18.28 23.20 7.88
CA ASN A 96 17.88 22.39 9.02
C ASN A 96 18.86 22.51 10.19
N GLN A 97 20.17 22.56 9.91
CA GLN A 97 21.21 22.71 10.93
C GLN A 97 21.16 24.09 11.59
N ILE A 98 20.99 25.15 10.79
CA ILE A 98 20.90 26.52 11.30
C ILE A 98 19.60 26.70 12.09
N GLN A 99 18.49 26.14 11.63
CA GLN A 99 17.23 26.16 12.35
C GLN A 99 17.32 25.42 13.69
N ALA A 100 17.99 24.26 13.73
CA ALA A 100 18.23 23.52 14.96
C ALA A 100 19.11 24.30 15.95
N LEU A 101 20.13 25.00 15.45
CA LEU A 101 21.00 25.86 16.27
C LEU A 101 20.23 27.05 16.84
N LEU A 102 19.41 27.73 16.02
CA LEU A 102 18.57 28.83 16.46
C LEU A 102 17.53 28.37 17.50
N ARG A 103 16.87 27.22 17.28
CA ARG A 103 15.94 26.67 18.27
C ARG A 103 16.61 26.42 19.63
N ARG A 104 17.83 25.88 19.63
CA ARG A 104 18.62 25.69 20.86
C ARG A 104 18.99 27.03 21.51
N ALA A 105 19.41 28.02 20.72
CA ALA A 105 19.80 29.33 21.22
C ALA A 105 18.62 30.13 21.82
N TYR A 106 17.41 29.97 21.27
CA TYR A 106 16.19 30.64 21.71
C TYR A 106 15.32 29.81 22.68
N GLY A 107 15.76 28.61 23.08
CA GLY A 107 15.01 27.73 24.00
C GLY A 107 13.64 27.27 23.46
N THR A 108 13.47 27.19 22.14
CA THR A 108 12.20 26.82 21.50
C THR A 108 12.02 25.29 21.51
N PRO A 109 10.89 24.75 22.00
CA PRO A 109 10.61 23.30 21.98
C PRO A 109 10.67 22.73 20.55
N VAL A 110 11.01 21.44 20.45
CA VAL A 110 11.18 20.74 19.14
C VAL A 110 9.87 20.73 18.35
N ASP A 111 8.73 20.64 19.04
CA ASP A 111 7.41 20.51 18.44
C ASP A 111 6.70 21.86 18.20
N ALA A 112 7.31 22.97 18.62
CA ALA A 112 6.73 24.30 18.42
C ALA A 112 7.03 24.85 17.01
N GLU A 113 6.07 25.58 16.43
CA GLU A 113 6.27 26.28 15.17
C GLU A 113 7.37 27.36 15.32
N PRO A 114 8.33 27.42 14.38
CA PRO A 114 9.40 28.40 14.43
C PRO A 114 8.84 29.83 14.22
N SER A 115 9.39 30.80 14.93
CA SER A 115 9.00 32.20 14.75
C SER A 115 9.42 32.73 13.37
N VAL A 116 8.77 33.81 12.91
CA VAL A 116 9.14 34.48 11.63
C VAL A 116 10.61 34.87 11.61
N SER A 117 11.14 35.38 12.72
CA SER A 117 12.55 35.76 12.82
C SER A 117 13.48 34.56 12.72
N GLN A 118 13.12 33.41 13.30
CA GLN A 118 13.89 32.17 13.17
C GLN A 118 13.89 31.65 11.73
N LEU A 119 12.75 31.69 11.04
CA LEU A 119 12.65 31.30 9.62
C LEU A 119 13.50 32.20 8.73
N VAL A 120 13.41 33.52 8.92
CA VAL A 120 14.18 34.50 8.15
C VAL A 120 15.69 34.36 8.39
N LEU A 121 16.13 34.18 9.64
CA LEU A 121 17.55 33.97 9.95
C LEU A 121 18.07 32.63 9.43
N SER A 122 17.25 31.57 9.47
CA SER A 122 17.60 30.26 8.89
C SER A 122 17.75 30.36 7.38
N GLY A 123 16.83 31.05 6.70
CA GLY A 123 16.89 31.32 5.27
C GLY A 123 18.09 32.17 4.88
N ALA A 124 18.42 33.20 5.66
CA ALA A 124 19.59 34.05 5.44
C ALA A 124 20.90 33.25 5.53
N GLY A 125 21.05 32.45 6.61
CA GLY A 125 22.24 31.64 6.82
C GLY A 125 22.40 30.53 5.79
N ALA A 126 21.30 29.88 5.38
CA ALA A 126 21.32 28.89 4.31
C ALA A 126 21.69 29.54 2.95
N GLY A 127 21.15 30.73 2.66
CA GLY A 127 21.51 31.52 1.48
C GLY A 127 22.98 31.92 1.43
N ALA A 128 23.57 32.25 2.58
CA ALA A 128 25.00 32.56 2.69
C ALA A 128 25.88 31.34 2.32
N VAL A 129 25.51 30.13 2.76
CA VAL A 129 26.22 28.91 2.40
C VAL A 129 25.99 28.55 0.93
N ALA A 130 24.77 28.71 0.43
CA ALA A 130 24.45 28.50 -0.98
C ALA A 130 25.28 29.42 -1.88
N ALA A 131 25.53 30.68 -1.48
CA ALA A 131 26.38 31.60 -2.23
C ALA A 131 27.81 31.08 -2.46
N CYS A 132 28.38 30.33 -1.50
CA CYS A 132 29.70 29.71 -1.64
C CYS A 132 29.74 28.68 -2.77
N VAL A 133 28.66 27.91 -2.93
CA VAL A 133 28.54 26.85 -3.94
C VAL A 133 28.11 27.42 -5.29
N LEU A 134 27.23 28.43 -5.29
CA LEU A 134 26.64 29.02 -6.48
C LEU A 134 27.54 30.01 -7.20
N THR A 135 28.48 30.67 -6.52
CA THR A 135 29.31 31.71 -7.16
C THR A 135 30.10 31.20 -8.37
N PRO A 136 30.79 30.04 -8.31
CA PRO A 136 31.42 29.44 -9.49
C PRO A 136 30.43 29.12 -10.61
N VAL A 137 29.25 28.60 -10.26
CA VAL A 137 28.20 28.24 -11.23
C VAL A 137 27.69 29.48 -11.97
N GLU A 138 27.36 30.54 -11.21
CA GLU A 138 26.89 31.82 -11.72
C GLU A 138 27.94 32.52 -12.58
N LEU A 139 29.22 32.48 -12.19
CA LEU A 139 30.32 33.07 -12.98
C LEU A 139 30.38 32.45 -14.39
N ILE A 140 30.41 31.12 -14.47
CA ILE A 140 30.50 30.42 -15.75
C ILE A 140 29.23 30.62 -16.58
N LYS A 141 28.04 30.59 -15.95
CA LYS A 141 26.78 30.93 -16.59
C LYS A 141 26.83 32.31 -17.23
N CYS A 142 27.18 33.34 -16.46
CA CYS A 142 27.23 34.73 -16.94
C CYS A 142 28.19 34.90 -18.12
N LYS A 143 29.39 34.28 -18.06
CA LYS A 143 30.36 34.28 -19.18
C LYS A 143 29.78 33.64 -20.45
N MET A 144 29.15 32.46 -20.33
CA MET A 144 28.51 31.79 -21.46
C MET A 144 27.35 32.62 -22.06
N GLN A 145 26.61 33.34 -21.22
CA GLN A 145 25.47 34.16 -21.64
C GLN A 145 25.89 35.41 -22.45
N VAL A 146 27.09 35.94 -22.21
CA VAL A 146 27.64 37.12 -22.90
C VAL A 146 28.62 36.80 -24.03
N GLN A 147 29.02 35.54 -24.23
CA GLN A 147 30.04 35.16 -25.23
C GLN A 147 29.74 35.70 -26.65
N THR A 148 28.49 35.65 -27.09
CA THR A 148 28.13 36.14 -28.44
C THR A 148 28.03 37.65 -28.52
N MET A 149 27.83 38.33 -27.38
CA MET A 149 28.04 39.77 -27.32
C MET A 149 29.54 40.09 -27.41
N ALA A 150 30.40 39.36 -26.69
CA ALA A 150 31.85 39.50 -26.74
C ALA A 150 32.42 39.32 -28.16
N GLN A 151 31.97 38.30 -28.88
CA GLN A 151 32.37 38.01 -30.27
C GLN A 151 32.07 39.17 -31.24
N ARG A 152 31.02 39.98 -30.99
CA ARG A 152 30.73 41.17 -31.80
C ARG A 152 31.75 42.29 -31.60
N TYR A 153 32.45 42.33 -30.47
CA TYR A 153 33.46 43.36 -30.19
C TYR A 153 34.87 42.96 -30.64
N THR A 154 35.21 41.66 -30.67
CA THR A 154 36.60 41.22 -30.92
C THR A 154 36.93 40.92 -32.38
N ALA A 155 35.94 40.86 -33.28
CA ALA A 155 36.11 40.49 -34.70
C ALA A 155 36.83 39.14 -34.97
N THR A 156 37.06 38.34 -33.92
CA THR A 156 37.70 37.02 -33.97
C THR A 156 36.65 35.92 -33.82
N LEU A 157 36.63 34.99 -34.79
CA LEU A 157 35.76 33.80 -34.82
C LEU A 157 36.32 32.69 -33.90
N GLU A 158 36.40 32.95 -32.60
CA GLU A 158 36.63 31.86 -31.63
C GLU A 158 35.36 31.00 -31.52
N PRO A 159 35.46 29.65 -31.61
CA PRO A 159 34.31 28.76 -31.54
C PRO A 159 33.55 28.90 -30.22
N ALA A 160 32.24 28.60 -30.24
CA ALA A 160 31.38 28.65 -29.06
C ALA A 160 31.98 27.79 -27.92
N GLN A 161 32.24 28.38 -26.76
CA GLN A 161 32.95 27.73 -25.66
C GLN A 161 31.95 27.13 -24.68
N GLY A 162 32.17 25.88 -24.28
CA GLY A 162 31.36 25.20 -23.28
C GLY A 162 31.70 25.64 -21.85
N ALA A 163 30.95 25.11 -20.87
CA ALA A 163 31.20 25.37 -19.46
C ALA A 163 32.62 24.94 -19.02
N LEU A 164 33.07 23.74 -19.43
CA LEU A 164 34.39 23.21 -19.06
C LEU A 164 35.55 24.07 -19.59
N SER A 165 35.42 24.62 -20.80
CA SER A 165 36.43 25.53 -21.36
C SER A 165 36.51 26.84 -20.58
N PHE A 166 35.38 27.42 -20.17
CA PHE A 166 35.39 28.63 -19.34
C PHE A 166 35.93 28.38 -17.92
N ILE A 167 35.68 27.20 -17.34
CA ILE A 167 36.27 26.79 -16.06
C ILE A 167 37.79 26.70 -16.21
N ALA A 168 38.27 25.95 -17.21
CA ALA A 168 39.70 25.79 -17.47
C ALA A 168 40.40 27.13 -17.75
N LYS A 169 39.79 27.99 -18.57
CA LYS A 169 40.27 29.35 -18.87
C LYS A 169 40.39 30.18 -17.59
N THR A 170 39.35 30.21 -16.77
CA THR A 170 39.31 30.99 -15.52
C THR A 170 40.36 30.50 -14.52
N VAL A 171 40.52 29.18 -14.37
CA VAL A 171 41.53 28.57 -13.48
C VAL A 171 42.94 28.87 -13.98
N ARG A 172 43.18 28.83 -15.30
CA ARG A 172 44.48 29.17 -15.90
C ARG A 172 44.84 30.65 -15.71
N GLU A 173 43.87 31.55 -15.86
CA GLU A 173 44.09 33.00 -15.83
C GLU A 173 44.14 33.61 -14.42
N SER A 174 43.41 33.05 -13.46
CA SER A 174 43.23 33.67 -12.13
C SER A 174 43.30 32.66 -10.98
N GLY A 175 43.71 31.42 -11.26
CA GLY A 175 43.74 30.34 -10.28
C GLY A 175 42.34 29.88 -9.88
N VAL A 176 42.29 28.87 -9.00
CA VAL A 176 41.02 28.30 -8.49
C VAL A 176 40.18 29.35 -7.75
N ARG A 177 40.82 30.29 -7.03
CA ARG A 177 40.12 31.40 -6.35
C ARG A 177 39.41 32.34 -7.33
N GLY A 178 39.83 32.38 -8.60
CA GLY A 178 39.17 33.15 -9.65
C GLY A 178 37.72 32.72 -9.92
N LEU A 179 37.35 31.48 -9.56
CA LEU A 179 35.98 30.99 -9.68
C LEU A 179 34.99 31.70 -8.73
N TRP A 180 35.48 32.35 -7.68
CA TRP A 180 34.66 33.13 -6.73
C TRP A 180 34.59 34.63 -7.07
N LEU A 181 34.93 35.02 -8.30
CA LEU A 181 34.75 36.40 -8.75
C LEU A 181 33.27 36.80 -8.68
N GLY A 182 32.99 37.91 -8.00
CA GLY A 182 31.62 38.38 -7.74
C GLY A 182 30.98 37.81 -6.47
N PHE A 183 31.71 37.04 -5.65
CA PHE A 183 31.21 36.43 -4.42
C PHE A 183 30.50 37.43 -3.49
N SER A 184 31.02 38.64 -3.32
CA SER A 184 30.38 39.66 -2.46
C SER A 184 28.98 40.05 -2.95
N GLY A 185 28.78 40.13 -4.27
CA GLY A 185 27.48 40.41 -4.87
C GLY A 185 26.53 39.21 -4.76
N THR A 186 27.04 38.00 -4.99
CA THR A 186 26.28 36.76 -4.78
C THR A 186 25.86 36.61 -3.33
N LEU A 187 26.79 36.78 -2.38
CA LEU A 187 26.54 36.66 -0.94
C LEU A 187 25.50 37.66 -0.45
N LEU A 188 25.61 38.93 -0.88
CA LEU A 188 24.65 39.95 -0.51
C LEU A 188 23.25 39.57 -1.03
N ARG A 189 23.17 39.23 -2.32
CA ARG A 189 21.92 38.81 -2.99
C ARG A 189 21.29 37.57 -2.36
N GLU A 190 22.04 36.49 -2.18
CA GLU A 190 21.47 35.23 -1.68
C GLU A 190 21.06 35.35 -0.20
N THR A 191 21.89 35.98 0.64
CA THR A 191 21.56 36.17 2.07
C THR A 191 20.34 37.08 2.24
N GLY A 192 20.39 38.31 1.70
CA GLY A 192 19.31 39.28 1.93
C GLY A 192 18.09 39.04 1.03
N GLY A 193 18.27 38.45 -0.15
CA GLY A 193 17.19 38.00 -1.00
C GLY A 193 16.40 36.87 -0.33
N SER A 194 17.08 35.86 0.24
CA SER A 194 16.38 34.80 1.00
C SER A 194 15.65 35.36 2.20
N MET A 195 16.20 36.35 2.91
CA MET A 195 15.46 37.05 3.98
C MET A 195 14.16 37.68 3.44
N ALA A 196 14.25 38.39 2.32
CA ALA A 196 13.10 39.04 1.70
C ALA A 196 12.06 38.03 1.18
N TRP A 197 12.52 36.87 0.68
CA TRP A 197 11.66 35.78 0.22
C TRP A 197 10.88 35.17 1.38
N PHE A 198 11.56 34.68 2.43
CA PHE A 198 10.92 34.04 3.58
C PHE A 198 9.98 34.99 4.31
N THR A 199 10.37 36.27 4.45
CA THR A 199 9.51 37.29 5.07
C THR A 199 8.23 37.49 4.26
N ALA A 200 8.34 37.68 2.94
CA ALA A 200 7.18 37.89 2.09
C ALA A 200 6.26 36.67 2.02
N PHE A 201 6.82 35.46 1.90
CA PHE A 201 6.06 34.22 1.87
C PHE A 201 5.27 34.00 3.16
N GLU A 202 5.90 34.24 4.30
CA GLU A 202 5.29 34.05 5.62
C GLU A 202 4.16 35.06 5.87
N LEU A 203 4.41 36.34 5.57
CA LEU A 203 3.42 37.41 5.76
C LEU A 203 2.23 37.22 4.82
N SER A 204 2.45 36.89 3.54
CA SER A 204 1.36 36.67 2.59
C SER A 204 0.52 35.45 2.97
N THR A 205 1.16 34.38 3.45
CA THR A 205 0.44 33.17 3.91
C THR A 205 -0.40 33.46 5.14
N ARG A 206 0.13 34.18 6.14
CA ARG A 206 -0.62 34.56 7.35
C ARG A 206 -1.80 35.47 7.04
N GLU A 207 -1.63 36.41 6.11
CA GLU A 207 -2.71 37.29 5.70
C GLU A 207 -3.82 36.53 4.96
N LEU A 208 -3.48 35.57 4.09
CA LEU A 208 -4.48 34.72 3.43
C LEU A 208 -5.23 33.82 4.43
N LEU A 209 -4.52 33.23 5.40
CA LEU A 209 -5.15 32.47 6.48
C LEU A 209 -6.15 33.35 7.26
N ARG A 210 -5.77 34.59 7.58
CA ARG A 210 -6.62 35.57 8.25
C ARG A 210 -7.86 35.94 7.41
N LEU A 211 -7.67 36.21 6.13
CA LEU A 211 -8.76 36.62 5.21
C LEU A 211 -9.77 35.50 4.95
N HIS A 212 -9.33 34.24 4.95
CA HIS A 212 -10.17 33.08 4.69
C HIS A 212 -10.64 32.34 5.95
N GLY A 213 -10.30 32.83 7.15
CA GLY A 213 -10.69 32.22 8.42
C GLY A 213 -10.11 30.81 8.63
N LYS A 214 -8.94 30.52 8.05
CA LYS A 214 -8.25 29.22 8.13
C LYS A 214 -7.17 29.26 9.21
N HIS A 215 -6.90 28.11 9.84
CA HIS A 215 -5.99 28.03 10.99
C HIS A 215 -4.63 27.41 10.64
N HIS A 216 -4.57 26.50 9.66
CA HIS A 216 -3.33 25.82 9.28
C HIS A 216 -2.98 26.05 7.81
N ARG A 217 -1.68 26.07 7.49
CA ARG A 217 -1.20 26.25 6.09
C ARG A 217 -1.69 25.14 5.16
N ALA A 218 -1.93 23.94 5.70
CA ALA A 218 -2.46 22.80 4.96
C ALA A 218 -3.88 23.07 4.41
N ASP A 219 -4.59 24.04 4.97
CA ASP A 219 -5.94 24.41 4.55
C ASP A 219 -5.93 25.28 3.28
N LEU A 220 -4.78 25.82 2.87
CA LEU A 220 -4.64 26.63 1.66
C LEU A 220 -4.53 25.74 0.42
N SER A 221 -5.23 26.14 -0.64
CA SER A 221 -5.13 25.48 -1.94
C SER A 221 -3.74 25.64 -2.55
N SER A 222 -3.36 24.72 -3.42
CA SER A 222 -2.07 24.78 -4.12
C SER A 222 -1.91 26.06 -4.95
N VAL A 223 -3.01 26.66 -5.42
CA VAL A 223 -2.99 27.92 -6.17
C VAL A 223 -2.70 29.12 -5.26
N GLU A 224 -3.27 29.14 -4.06
CA GLU A 224 -3.01 30.19 -3.06
C GLU A 224 -1.54 30.15 -2.60
N LEU A 225 -1.01 28.95 -2.32
CA LEU A 225 0.40 28.77 -1.95
C LEU A 225 1.35 29.15 -3.10
N ALA A 226 1.00 28.83 -4.35
CA ALA A 226 1.76 29.25 -5.52
C ALA A 226 1.78 30.78 -5.69
N ALA A 227 0.66 31.46 -5.39
CA ALA A 227 0.58 32.92 -5.41
C ALA A 227 1.48 33.56 -4.32
N CYS A 228 1.47 33.02 -3.10
CA CYS A 228 2.42 33.41 -2.04
C CYS A 228 3.87 33.22 -2.49
N GLY A 229 4.19 32.07 -3.10
CA GLY A 229 5.52 31.78 -3.66
C GLY A 229 5.94 32.77 -4.75
N ALA A 230 5.01 33.18 -5.62
CA ALA A 230 5.27 34.18 -6.66
C ALA A 230 5.57 35.57 -6.07
N LEU A 231 4.78 36.02 -5.08
CA LEU A 231 5.01 37.28 -4.35
C LEU A 231 6.36 37.26 -3.63
N ALA A 232 6.71 36.15 -2.98
CA ALA A 232 8.01 35.97 -2.35
C ALA A 232 9.16 36.04 -3.36
N GLY A 233 9.00 35.41 -4.53
CA GLY A 233 9.97 35.51 -5.63
C GLY A 233 10.15 36.94 -6.16
N ILE A 234 9.08 37.72 -6.25
CA ILE A 234 9.17 39.14 -6.63
C ILE A 234 9.92 39.94 -5.55
N SER A 235 9.59 39.73 -4.27
CA SER A 235 10.28 40.37 -3.13
C SER A 235 11.79 40.09 -3.13
N TYR A 236 12.18 38.82 -3.31
CA TYR A 236 13.58 38.41 -3.46
C TYR A 236 14.29 39.23 -4.54
N ASN A 237 13.70 39.31 -5.74
CA ASN A 237 14.35 39.95 -6.87
C ASN A 237 14.37 41.47 -6.74
N VAL A 238 13.34 42.11 -6.18
CA VAL A 238 13.28 43.57 -6.03
C VAL A 238 14.26 44.08 -4.97
N SER A 239 14.33 43.40 -3.82
CA SER A 239 15.07 43.87 -2.64
C SER A 239 16.57 44.09 -2.89
N LEU A 240 17.25 43.15 -3.55
CA LEU A 240 18.69 43.19 -3.79
C LEU A 240 19.07 43.11 -5.27
N PHE A 241 18.20 43.62 -6.15
CA PHE A 241 18.49 43.71 -7.57
C PHE A 241 19.78 44.49 -7.90
N PRO A 242 20.11 45.62 -7.22
CA PRO A 242 21.38 46.32 -7.47
C PRO A 242 22.62 45.45 -7.23
N ALA A 243 22.57 44.56 -6.23
CA ALA A 243 23.66 43.63 -5.94
C ALA A 243 23.81 42.59 -7.06
N ASP A 244 22.70 42.10 -7.62
CA ASP A 244 22.72 41.20 -8.79
C ASP A 244 23.29 41.90 -10.03
N SER A 245 22.94 43.16 -10.28
CA SER A 245 23.48 43.94 -11.40
C SER A 245 25.00 44.16 -11.29
N VAL A 246 25.50 44.48 -10.09
CA VAL A 246 26.94 44.60 -9.81
C VAL A 246 27.64 43.25 -9.99
N LYS A 247 27.06 42.16 -9.47
CA LYS A 247 27.58 40.80 -9.62
C LYS A 247 27.72 40.42 -11.10
N SER A 248 26.66 40.55 -11.88
CA SER A 248 26.65 40.19 -13.31
C SER A 248 27.68 41.01 -14.10
N MET A 249 27.83 42.30 -13.80
CA MET A 249 28.85 43.15 -14.41
C MET A 249 30.27 42.67 -14.07
N MET A 250 30.57 42.44 -12.78
CA MET A 250 31.88 41.93 -12.35
C MET A 250 32.24 40.58 -12.99
N GLN A 251 31.25 39.71 -13.18
CA GLN A 251 31.43 38.37 -13.73
C GLN A 251 31.65 38.35 -15.25
N THR A 252 31.31 39.43 -15.96
CA THR A 252 31.33 39.50 -17.43
C THR A 252 32.28 40.56 -18.00
N GLU A 253 32.72 41.51 -17.18
CA GLU A 253 33.53 42.67 -17.60
C GLU A 253 34.76 42.28 -18.45
N ARG A 254 35.49 41.24 -18.04
CA ARG A 254 36.68 40.76 -18.76
C ARG A 254 36.40 40.19 -20.14
N GLU A 255 35.26 39.54 -20.34
CA GLU A 255 34.90 38.96 -21.65
C GLU A 255 34.43 40.07 -22.62
N LEU A 256 33.87 41.17 -22.10
CA LEU A 256 33.33 42.26 -22.90
C LEU A 256 34.38 43.35 -23.23
N GLN A 257 35.45 43.49 -22.45
CA GLN A 257 36.51 44.52 -22.63
C GLN A 257 37.72 44.05 -23.45
N ALA A 258 37.60 42.96 -24.22
CA ALA A 258 38.70 42.26 -24.88
C ALA A 258 39.51 43.05 -25.94
N GLN A 259 39.24 44.35 -26.17
CA GLN A 259 40.10 45.20 -27.02
C GLN A 259 41.15 46.02 -26.26
N HIS A 260 41.13 46.16 -24.92
CA HIS A 260 41.97 47.18 -24.24
C HIS A 260 42.64 46.84 -22.89
N ALA A 261 42.72 45.60 -22.40
CA ALA A 261 43.32 45.38 -21.07
C ALA A 261 44.19 44.12 -20.93
N THR A 262 45.51 44.28 -21.05
CA THR A 262 46.50 43.29 -20.58
C THR A 262 46.87 43.43 -19.10
N THR A 263 46.32 44.36 -18.32
CA THR A 263 46.80 44.57 -16.91
C THR A 263 45.78 45.07 -15.87
N HIS A 264 44.47 45.12 -16.12
CA HIS A 264 43.52 45.60 -15.10
C HIS A 264 43.04 44.49 -14.14
N LYS A 265 43.33 44.66 -12.84
CA LYS A 265 42.69 43.90 -11.75
C LYS A 265 41.17 44.13 -11.79
N PRO A 266 40.35 43.09 -11.56
CA PRO A 266 38.89 43.21 -11.59
C PRO A 266 38.43 44.19 -10.49
N SER A 267 37.49 45.08 -10.81
CA SER A 267 37.00 46.07 -9.87
C SER A 267 36.20 45.43 -8.73
N GLY A 268 36.46 45.85 -7.50
CA GLY A 268 35.68 45.44 -6.33
C GLY A 268 34.23 45.93 -6.38
N PHE A 269 33.37 45.32 -5.57
CA PHE A 269 31.92 45.55 -5.56
C PHE A 269 31.51 47.04 -5.57
N PHE A 270 32.02 47.83 -4.62
CA PHE A 270 31.66 49.25 -4.50
C PHE A 270 32.14 50.10 -5.68
N ARG A 271 33.28 49.74 -6.28
CA ARG A 271 33.80 50.44 -7.46
C ARG A 271 32.95 50.15 -8.69
N THR A 272 32.51 48.90 -8.84
CA THR A 272 31.59 48.51 -9.92
C THR A 272 30.20 49.13 -9.72
N LEU A 273 29.73 49.22 -8.48
CA LEU A 273 28.49 49.92 -8.12
C LEU A 273 28.53 51.40 -8.52
N ASP A 274 29.58 52.12 -8.11
CA ASP A 274 29.81 53.53 -8.47
C ASP A 274 29.92 53.71 -9.99
N LYS A 275 30.63 52.80 -10.68
CA LYS A 275 30.73 52.80 -12.15
C LYS A 275 29.36 52.67 -12.82
N ILE A 276 28.52 51.72 -12.41
CA ILE A 276 27.16 51.55 -12.98
C ILE A 276 26.30 52.78 -12.69
N TYR A 277 26.36 53.30 -11.46
CA TYR A 277 25.56 54.44 -11.05
C TYR A 277 25.94 55.72 -11.82
N ARG A 278 27.24 56.00 -11.97
CA ARG A 278 27.72 57.18 -12.71
C ARG A 278 27.44 57.10 -14.21
N THR A 279 27.51 55.90 -14.81
CA THR A 279 27.33 55.71 -16.26
C THR A 279 25.87 55.60 -16.67
N ARG A 280 25.03 54.90 -15.89
CA ARG A 280 23.65 54.54 -16.28
C ARG A 280 22.60 54.94 -15.24
N GLY A 281 22.99 55.55 -14.14
CA GLY A 281 22.10 55.96 -13.05
C GLY A 281 21.38 54.79 -12.39
N ILE A 282 20.29 55.10 -11.67
CA ILE A 282 19.45 54.11 -10.99
C ILE A 282 18.80 53.12 -11.97
N ARG A 283 18.50 53.56 -13.19
CA ARG A 283 17.95 52.71 -14.26
C ARG A 283 18.93 51.63 -14.70
N GLY A 284 20.24 51.89 -14.62
CA GLY A 284 21.28 50.88 -14.84
C GLY A 284 21.30 49.80 -13.76
N LEU A 285 21.13 50.18 -12.49
CA LEU A 285 21.12 49.24 -11.37
C LEU A 285 19.91 48.31 -11.39
N TYR A 286 18.80 48.73 -12.00
CA TYR A 286 17.56 47.95 -12.14
C TYR A 286 17.29 47.44 -13.58
N ALA A 287 18.31 47.45 -14.44
CA ALA A 287 18.17 46.97 -15.81
C ALA A 287 17.83 45.47 -15.84
N GLY A 288 16.63 45.14 -16.33
CA GLY A 288 16.13 43.77 -16.36
C GLY A 288 15.23 43.35 -15.19
N LEU A 289 14.91 44.25 -14.25
CA LEU A 289 14.01 43.91 -13.13
C LEU A 289 12.65 43.41 -13.63
N GLY A 290 12.05 44.07 -14.62
CA GLY A 290 10.73 43.70 -15.15
C GLY A 290 10.66 42.26 -15.67
N VAL A 291 11.65 41.81 -16.46
CA VAL A 291 11.70 40.41 -16.93
C VAL A 291 11.98 39.42 -15.82
N THR A 292 12.70 39.85 -14.78
CA THR A 292 13.01 39.02 -13.61
C THR A 292 11.80 38.87 -12.69
N CYS A 293 10.94 39.88 -12.58
CA CYS A 293 9.66 39.76 -11.87
C CYS A 293 8.65 38.93 -12.68
N LEU A 294 8.61 39.12 -14.01
CA LEU A 294 7.71 38.38 -14.89
C LEU A 294 7.96 36.86 -14.85
N ARG A 295 9.22 36.42 -14.71
CA ARG A 295 9.56 35.00 -14.61
C ARG A 295 9.16 34.34 -13.28
N SER A 296 8.97 35.10 -12.20
CA SER A 296 8.73 34.55 -10.86
C SER A 296 7.43 33.76 -10.76
N ALA A 297 6.34 34.23 -11.37
CA ALA A 297 5.05 33.55 -11.34
C ALA A 297 5.04 32.19 -12.08
N PRO A 298 5.44 32.09 -13.36
CA PRO A 298 5.46 30.81 -14.07
C PRO A 298 6.47 29.81 -13.49
N SER A 299 7.60 30.30 -12.96
CA SER A 299 8.59 29.47 -12.28
C SER A 299 8.02 28.82 -11.03
N SER A 300 7.45 29.61 -10.11
CA SER A 300 6.86 29.10 -8.88
C SER A 300 5.73 28.11 -9.15
N ALA A 301 4.87 28.39 -10.13
CA ALA A 301 3.80 27.46 -10.52
C ALA A 301 4.35 26.10 -11.00
N LEU A 302 5.42 26.10 -11.81
CA LEU A 302 6.01 24.88 -12.33
C LEU A 302 6.69 24.04 -11.23
N VAL A 303 7.39 24.67 -10.30
CA VAL A 303 8.02 23.96 -9.16
C VAL A 303 6.96 23.19 -8.36
N PHE A 304 5.86 23.85 -8.00
CA PHE A 304 4.76 23.21 -7.28
C PHE A 304 4.11 22.07 -8.08
N LEU A 305 3.82 22.29 -9.37
CA LEU A 305 3.19 21.26 -10.22
C LEU A 305 4.05 20.01 -10.36
N VAL A 306 5.36 20.17 -10.56
CA VAL A 306 6.30 19.05 -10.73
C VAL A 306 6.49 18.31 -9.39
N TYR A 307 6.65 19.04 -8.29
CA TYR A 307 6.80 18.44 -6.97
C TYR A 307 5.58 17.58 -6.60
N ASN A 308 4.37 18.14 -6.73
CA ASN A 308 3.14 17.44 -6.40
C ASN A 308 2.92 16.19 -7.26
N LYS A 309 3.25 16.25 -8.56
CA LYS A 309 3.15 15.07 -9.45
C LYS A 309 4.15 13.96 -9.08
N LEU A 310 5.37 14.33 -8.69
CA LEU A 310 6.38 13.37 -8.26
C LEU A 310 6.01 12.72 -6.92
N GLU A 311 5.44 13.51 -6.00
CA GLU A 311 4.92 13.01 -4.72
C GLU A 311 3.77 12.01 -4.93
N GLN A 312 2.76 12.37 -5.74
CA GLN A 312 1.66 11.47 -6.10
C GLN A 312 2.14 10.18 -6.78
N ALA A 313 3.13 10.26 -7.67
CA ALA A 313 3.69 9.08 -8.33
C ALA A 313 4.47 8.17 -7.36
N ALA A 314 5.13 8.75 -6.35
CA ALA A 314 5.88 7.99 -5.37
C ALA A 314 4.99 7.32 -4.30
N GLU A 315 3.82 7.89 -4.01
CA GLU A 315 2.81 7.27 -3.13
C GLU A 315 2.22 5.98 -3.74
N HIS A 316 2.28 5.81 -5.05
CA HIS A 316 1.84 4.60 -5.74
C HIS A 316 2.90 3.48 -5.75
N TYR A 317 4.13 3.74 -5.32
CA TYR A 317 5.19 2.73 -5.27
C TYR A 317 5.28 2.13 -3.84
N VAL A 318 4.33 1.26 -3.51
CA VAL A 318 4.41 0.43 -2.29
C VAL A 318 5.47 -0.65 -2.55
N GLN A 319 6.53 -0.70 -1.74
CA GLN A 319 7.47 -1.81 -1.77
C GLN A 319 6.73 -3.07 -1.34
N LYS A 320 6.63 -4.06 -2.24
CA LYS A 320 5.90 -5.30 -1.98
C LYS A 320 6.53 -6.11 -0.83
N ILE A 321 5.68 -6.70 0.01
CA ILE A 321 6.08 -7.63 1.06
C ILE A 321 6.57 -8.91 0.38
N LYS A 322 7.81 -9.31 0.67
CA LYS A 322 8.38 -10.55 0.14
C LYS A 322 7.84 -11.75 0.90
N VAL A 323 7.27 -12.72 0.19
CA VAL A 323 6.81 -13.98 0.76
C VAL A 323 7.73 -15.10 0.28
N SER A 324 8.40 -15.79 1.20
CA SER A 324 9.41 -16.80 0.88
C SER A 324 8.79 -18.15 0.50
N GLY A 325 7.78 -18.59 1.23
CA GLY A 325 7.05 -19.82 0.92
C GLY A 325 6.00 -19.59 -0.18
N PRO A 326 5.84 -20.54 -1.13
CA PRO A 326 4.76 -20.44 -2.10
C PRO A 326 3.40 -20.71 -1.44
N VAL A 327 2.34 -20.20 -2.08
CA VAL A 327 0.94 -20.49 -1.73
C VAL A 327 0.27 -21.15 -2.92
N VAL A 328 -0.47 -22.24 -2.69
CA VAL A 328 -1.22 -22.92 -3.73
C VAL A 328 -2.56 -22.22 -3.91
N GLU A 329 -2.83 -21.72 -5.11
CA GLU A 329 -4.07 -21.05 -5.45
C GLU A 329 -4.95 -21.99 -6.26
N LEU A 330 -6.15 -22.27 -5.77
CA LEU A 330 -7.14 -23.12 -6.42
C LEU A 330 -8.28 -22.23 -6.92
N ASP A 331 -8.28 -21.92 -8.21
CA ASP A 331 -9.30 -21.08 -8.83
C ASP A 331 -10.64 -21.83 -8.97
N GLY A 332 -11.74 -21.10 -9.14
CA GLY A 332 -13.08 -21.65 -9.02
C GLY A 332 -13.97 -21.36 -10.22
N ASP A 333 -15.26 -21.22 -9.95
CA ASP A 333 -16.30 -21.08 -10.98
C ASP A 333 -17.15 -19.80 -10.80
N GLU A 334 -17.85 -19.42 -11.88
CA GLU A 334 -18.93 -18.44 -11.90
C GLU A 334 -18.61 -17.08 -11.23
N MET A 335 -19.51 -16.56 -10.37
CA MET A 335 -19.38 -15.23 -9.78
C MET A 335 -18.19 -15.14 -8.83
N THR A 336 -17.90 -16.24 -8.14
CA THR A 336 -16.77 -16.33 -7.23
C THR A 336 -15.44 -16.28 -7.97
N ARG A 337 -15.32 -16.88 -9.16
CA ARG A 337 -14.12 -16.76 -10.01
C ARG A 337 -13.80 -15.31 -10.37
N ILE A 338 -14.82 -14.54 -10.73
CA ILE A 338 -14.67 -13.11 -11.09
C ILE A 338 -14.21 -12.29 -9.87
N ILE A 339 -14.82 -12.53 -8.71
CA ILE A 339 -14.44 -11.87 -7.45
C ILE A 339 -13.02 -12.27 -7.06
N TRP A 340 -12.67 -13.54 -7.19
CA TRP A 340 -11.38 -14.11 -6.84
C TRP A 340 -10.24 -13.50 -7.64
N GLU A 341 -10.42 -13.37 -8.97
CA GLU A 341 -9.47 -12.69 -9.84
C GLU A 341 -9.25 -11.23 -9.42
N LYS A 342 -10.34 -10.50 -9.11
CA LYS A 342 -10.22 -9.11 -8.65
C LYS A 342 -9.52 -9.01 -7.30
N ILE A 343 -9.84 -9.88 -6.33
CA ILE A 343 -9.13 -9.93 -5.04
C ILE A 343 -7.63 -10.18 -5.28
N ARG A 344 -7.26 -11.19 -6.06
CA ARG A 344 -5.85 -11.49 -6.38
C ARG A 344 -5.15 -10.29 -7.00
N ASN A 345 -5.74 -9.67 -8.02
CA ASN A 345 -5.10 -8.62 -8.80
C ASN A 345 -5.08 -7.25 -8.09
N ASP A 346 -6.08 -6.92 -7.28
CA ASP A 346 -6.22 -5.60 -6.65
C ASP A 346 -5.84 -5.57 -5.17
N LEU A 347 -6.04 -6.68 -4.45
CA LEU A 347 -5.87 -6.73 -3.00
C LEU A 347 -4.65 -7.56 -2.57
N ILE A 348 -4.13 -8.46 -3.41
CA ILE A 348 -3.01 -9.34 -3.05
C ILE A 348 -1.72 -8.96 -3.79
N LEU A 349 -1.67 -9.15 -5.11
CA LEU A 349 -0.47 -8.96 -5.94
C LEU A 349 0.11 -7.53 -5.95
N PRO A 350 -0.66 -6.45 -5.74
CA PRO A 350 -0.09 -5.11 -5.62
C PRO A 350 0.75 -4.92 -4.35
N PHE A 351 0.45 -5.68 -3.29
CA PHE A 351 1.09 -5.56 -1.98
C PHE A 351 2.12 -6.65 -1.72
N LEU A 352 2.00 -7.81 -2.38
CA LEU A 352 2.83 -8.99 -2.12
C LEU A 352 3.68 -9.38 -3.33
N ASP A 353 4.94 -9.70 -3.07
CA ASP A 353 5.83 -10.45 -3.96
C ASP A 353 5.77 -11.92 -3.52
N ILE A 354 4.83 -12.66 -4.11
CA ILE A 354 4.42 -14.01 -3.68
C ILE A 354 4.43 -14.98 -4.87
N ASP A 355 4.98 -16.18 -4.65
CA ASP A 355 4.95 -17.28 -5.61
C ASP A 355 3.65 -18.08 -5.49
N LEU A 356 2.72 -17.86 -6.43
CA LEU A 356 1.44 -18.57 -6.48
C LEU A 356 1.55 -19.82 -7.36
N LYS A 357 1.30 -20.99 -6.77
CA LYS A 357 1.13 -22.25 -7.52
C LYS A 357 -0.32 -22.38 -7.93
N TYR A 358 -0.62 -21.90 -9.14
CA TYR A 358 -1.96 -21.79 -9.67
C TYR A 358 -2.48 -23.13 -10.23
N TYR A 359 -3.68 -23.52 -9.81
CA TYR A 359 -4.45 -24.65 -10.33
C TYR A 359 -5.87 -24.18 -10.65
N ASP A 360 -6.30 -24.33 -11.90
CA ASP A 360 -7.66 -23.98 -12.33
C ASP A 360 -8.61 -25.14 -12.05
N LEU A 361 -9.44 -25.04 -10.99
CA LEU A 361 -10.45 -26.05 -10.65
C LEU A 361 -11.84 -25.70 -11.21
N SER A 362 -11.92 -24.83 -12.21
CA SER A 362 -13.18 -24.61 -12.91
C SER A 362 -13.73 -25.90 -13.50
N ILE A 363 -15.06 -25.99 -13.60
CA ILE A 363 -15.74 -27.20 -14.08
C ILE A 363 -15.26 -27.61 -15.48
N GLU A 364 -14.97 -26.65 -16.35
CA GLU A 364 -14.45 -26.90 -17.69
C GLU A 364 -13.03 -27.48 -17.65
N ASN A 365 -12.14 -26.97 -16.78
CA ASN A 365 -10.77 -27.47 -16.70
C ASN A 365 -10.70 -28.84 -15.99
N ARG A 366 -11.54 -29.05 -14.98
CA ARG A 366 -11.72 -30.38 -14.37
C ARG A 366 -12.22 -31.39 -15.39
N ASP A 367 -13.20 -31.04 -16.22
CA ASP A 367 -13.68 -31.94 -17.27
C ASP A 367 -12.59 -32.23 -18.33
N LYS A 368 -11.83 -31.21 -18.75
CA LYS A 368 -10.70 -31.36 -19.69
C LYS A 368 -9.62 -32.31 -19.16
N THR A 369 -9.28 -32.21 -17.87
CA THR A 369 -8.20 -32.98 -17.22
C THR A 369 -8.66 -34.28 -16.59
N ASP A 370 -9.91 -34.69 -16.82
CA ASP A 370 -10.53 -35.85 -16.18
C ASP A 370 -10.46 -35.81 -14.63
N ASP A 371 -10.59 -34.60 -14.08
CA ASP A 371 -10.50 -34.23 -12.66
C ASP A 371 -9.12 -34.45 -12.03
N GLN A 372 -8.09 -34.74 -12.83
CA GLN A 372 -6.72 -34.89 -12.36
C GLN A 372 -6.16 -33.60 -11.74
N VAL A 373 -6.56 -32.42 -12.25
CA VAL A 373 -6.14 -31.12 -11.69
C VAL A 373 -6.52 -30.95 -10.23
N THR A 374 -7.64 -31.53 -9.79
CA THR A 374 -8.08 -31.49 -8.38
C THR A 374 -7.15 -32.31 -7.48
N ILE A 375 -6.68 -33.46 -7.97
CA ILE A 375 -5.72 -34.31 -7.27
C ILE A 375 -4.36 -33.63 -7.21
N ASP A 376 -3.89 -33.08 -8.34
CA ASP A 376 -2.61 -32.39 -8.43
C ASP A 376 -2.56 -31.16 -7.50
N ALA A 377 -3.66 -30.41 -7.41
CA ALA A 377 -3.79 -29.29 -6.47
C ALA A 377 -3.71 -29.76 -5.00
N ALA A 378 -4.37 -30.86 -4.64
CA ALA A 378 -4.30 -31.41 -3.28
C ALA A 378 -2.87 -31.87 -2.93
N GLU A 379 -2.17 -32.54 -3.84
CA GLU A 379 -0.77 -32.94 -3.65
C GLU A 379 0.18 -31.73 -3.59
N ALA A 380 -0.12 -30.66 -4.34
CA ALA A 380 0.60 -29.40 -4.22
C ALA A 380 0.40 -28.75 -2.84
N ILE A 381 -0.83 -28.79 -2.28
CA ILE A 381 -1.07 -28.30 -0.91
C ILE A 381 -0.27 -29.13 0.09
N LYS A 382 -0.21 -30.46 -0.04
CA LYS A 382 0.67 -31.30 0.82
C LYS A 382 2.13 -30.86 0.78
N LYS A 383 2.62 -30.57 -0.42
CA LYS A 383 4.01 -30.16 -0.65
C LYS A 383 4.33 -28.78 -0.09
N TYR A 384 3.43 -27.80 -0.29
CA TYR A 384 3.67 -26.39 0.02
C TYR A 384 2.98 -25.90 1.30
N LYS A 385 2.17 -26.75 1.92
CA LYS A 385 1.50 -26.60 3.22
C LYS A 385 0.36 -25.58 3.28
N VAL A 386 0.20 -24.72 2.27
CA VAL A 386 -0.84 -23.67 2.27
C VAL A 386 -1.60 -23.69 0.95
N GLY A 387 -2.90 -23.94 1.02
CA GLY A 387 -3.85 -23.77 -0.08
C GLY A 387 -4.86 -22.66 0.20
N VAL A 388 -5.15 -21.84 -0.81
CA VAL A 388 -6.28 -20.89 -0.82
C VAL A 388 -7.20 -21.24 -1.98
N LYS A 389 -8.48 -21.41 -1.70
CA LYS A 389 -9.43 -22.00 -2.65
C LYS A 389 -10.68 -21.15 -2.86
N CYS A 390 -10.97 -20.91 -4.13
CA CYS A 390 -12.23 -20.35 -4.58
C CYS A 390 -13.35 -21.40 -4.57
N ALA A 391 -14.60 -20.94 -4.44
CA ALA A 391 -15.77 -21.82 -4.56
C ALA A 391 -15.85 -22.46 -5.95
N THR A 392 -16.21 -23.74 -6.00
CA THR A 392 -16.24 -24.58 -7.21
C THR A 392 -17.61 -25.24 -7.37
N ILE A 393 -18.06 -25.45 -8.61
CA ILE A 393 -19.30 -26.19 -8.92
C ILE A 393 -19.10 -27.67 -8.58
N THR A 394 -20.05 -28.28 -7.87
CA THR A 394 -20.21 -29.74 -7.90
C THR A 394 -21.35 -30.05 -8.88
N PRO A 395 -21.09 -30.73 -10.03
CA PRO A 395 -22.09 -30.85 -11.08
C PRO A 395 -23.21 -31.83 -10.71
N ASP A 396 -24.46 -31.45 -10.98
CA ASP A 396 -25.64 -32.30 -10.98
C ASP A 396 -26.03 -32.67 -12.44
N GLU A 397 -27.14 -33.39 -12.63
CA GLU A 397 -27.62 -33.78 -13.97
C GLU A 397 -27.88 -32.58 -14.89
N ALA A 398 -28.27 -31.43 -14.33
CA ALA A 398 -28.51 -30.22 -15.10
C ALA A 398 -27.18 -29.59 -15.55
N ARG A 399 -26.19 -29.51 -14.65
CA ARG A 399 -24.85 -28.99 -14.97
C ARG A 399 -24.09 -29.88 -15.95
N VAL A 400 -24.24 -31.20 -15.86
CA VAL A 400 -23.67 -32.13 -16.85
C VAL A 400 -24.17 -31.80 -18.25
N LYS A 401 -25.47 -31.50 -18.40
CA LYS A 401 -26.04 -31.09 -19.68
C LYS A 401 -25.63 -29.68 -20.08
N GLU A 402 -25.63 -28.74 -19.15
CA GLU A 402 -25.32 -27.33 -19.41
C GLU A 402 -23.90 -27.16 -19.95
N PHE A 403 -22.91 -27.81 -19.33
CA PHE A 403 -21.50 -27.71 -19.70
C PHE A 403 -21.04 -28.82 -20.64
N ASN A 404 -21.94 -29.73 -21.05
CA ASN A 404 -21.62 -30.90 -21.87
C ASN A 404 -20.47 -31.74 -21.29
N LEU A 405 -20.56 -32.07 -19.99
CA LEU A 405 -19.51 -32.77 -19.25
C LEU A 405 -19.40 -34.24 -19.65
N LYS A 406 -18.18 -34.78 -19.65
CA LYS A 406 -17.92 -36.22 -19.92
C LYS A 406 -18.64 -37.13 -18.92
N LYS A 407 -18.70 -36.71 -17.65
CA LYS A 407 -19.44 -37.39 -16.58
C LYS A 407 -19.75 -36.44 -15.42
N MET A 408 -20.55 -36.92 -14.48
CA MET A 408 -20.82 -36.22 -13.23
C MET A 408 -19.60 -36.35 -12.30
N TRP A 409 -18.73 -35.35 -12.32
CA TRP A 409 -17.53 -35.30 -11.49
C TRP A 409 -17.85 -35.17 -10.00
N LEU A 410 -16.98 -35.70 -9.14
CA LEU A 410 -17.12 -35.59 -7.70
C LEU A 410 -16.87 -34.14 -7.22
N SER A 411 -17.26 -33.86 -5.97
CA SER A 411 -16.99 -32.56 -5.36
C SER A 411 -15.48 -32.35 -5.15
N PRO A 412 -14.89 -31.25 -5.65
CA PRO A 412 -13.46 -30.97 -5.42
C PRO A 412 -13.10 -30.89 -3.94
N ASN A 413 -13.98 -30.31 -3.12
CA ASN A 413 -13.80 -30.21 -1.67
C ASN A 413 -13.73 -31.61 -1.04
N GLY A 414 -14.59 -32.53 -1.47
CA GLY A 414 -14.56 -33.92 -1.01
C GLY A 414 -13.25 -34.62 -1.39
N THR A 415 -12.81 -34.46 -2.63
CA THR A 415 -11.53 -35.02 -3.12
C THR A 415 -10.34 -34.48 -2.34
N ILE A 416 -10.22 -33.16 -2.19
CA ILE A 416 -9.13 -32.50 -1.47
C ILE A 416 -9.11 -32.96 0.00
N ARG A 417 -10.26 -32.92 0.69
CA ARG A 417 -10.37 -33.37 2.09
C ARG A 417 -10.01 -34.85 2.27
N ASN A 418 -10.37 -35.71 1.31
CA ASN A 418 -9.99 -37.12 1.35
C ASN A 418 -8.48 -37.33 1.17
N ILE A 419 -7.82 -36.48 0.36
CA ILE A 419 -6.39 -36.58 0.07
C ILE A 419 -5.56 -35.99 1.22
N LEU A 420 -5.94 -34.82 1.70
CA LEU A 420 -5.24 -34.10 2.77
C LEU A 420 -5.51 -34.71 4.15
N GLY A 421 -6.73 -35.23 4.38
CA GLY A 421 -7.22 -35.53 5.72
C GLY A 421 -7.45 -34.25 6.55
N GLY A 422 -7.86 -34.43 7.81
CA GLY A 422 -8.01 -33.33 8.76
C GLY A 422 -9.46 -32.93 9.07
N THR A 423 -9.58 -31.74 9.64
CA THR A 423 -10.79 -31.20 10.25
C THR A 423 -11.15 -29.87 9.63
N VAL A 424 -12.42 -29.68 9.28
CA VAL A 424 -12.90 -28.40 8.75
C VAL A 424 -13.36 -27.53 9.90
N PHE A 425 -12.74 -26.37 10.07
CA PHE A 425 -13.11 -25.35 11.03
C PHE A 425 -13.91 -24.26 10.34
N ARG A 426 -15.06 -23.93 10.92
CA ARG A 426 -15.93 -22.84 10.48
C ARG A 426 -16.13 -21.85 11.60
N GLU A 427 -15.74 -20.61 11.35
CA GLU A 427 -15.86 -19.51 12.33
C GLU A 427 -16.52 -18.27 11.71
N PRO A 428 -17.54 -17.69 12.36
CA PRO A 428 -18.24 -16.52 11.86
C PRO A 428 -17.36 -15.28 11.94
N ILE A 429 -17.46 -14.44 10.91
CA ILE A 429 -16.86 -13.11 10.87
C ILE A 429 -17.84 -12.16 11.56
N VAL A 430 -17.47 -11.72 12.77
CA VAL A 430 -18.35 -10.94 13.63
C VAL A 430 -18.44 -9.49 13.14
N LEU A 431 -19.66 -9.01 12.92
CA LEU A 431 -19.99 -7.62 12.60
C LEU A 431 -20.88 -7.05 13.70
N GLU A 432 -20.61 -5.82 14.12
CA GLU A 432 -21.38 -5.16 15.19
C GLU A 432 -22.76 -4.70 14.72
N LYS A 433 -22.87 -4.23 13.46
CA LYS A 433 -24.13 -3.69 12.92
C LYS A 433 -25.14 -4.75 12.51
N ILE A 434 -24.70 -5.97 12.22
CA ILE A 434 -25.60 -7.00 11.73
C ILE A 434 -26.45 -7.55 12.87
N PRO A 435 -27.80 -7.46 12.80
CA PRO A 435 -28.66 -8.04 13.81
C PRO A 435 -28.44 -9.55 13.91
N ARG A 436 -28.15 -10.03 15.12
CA ARG A 436 -27.99 -11.45 15.41
C ARG A 436 -29.32 -12.04 15.89
N PRO A 437 -29.83 -13.12 15.26
CA PRO A 437 -30.97 -13.87 15.78
C PRO A 437 -30.75 -14.41 17.20
N VAL A 438 -29.49 -14.61 17.60
CA VAL A 438 -29.08 -14.97 18.97
C VAL A 438 -28.26 -13.81 19.56
N PRO A 439 -28.89 -12.81 20.21
CA PRO A 439 -28.20 -11.58 20.62
C PRO A 439 -27.09 -11.78 21.65
N GLY A 440 -27.12 -12.89 22.40
CA GLY A 440 -26.10 -13.22 23.39
C GLY A 440 -24.73 -13.52 22.79
N TRP A 441 -24.67 -13.95 21.53
CA TRP A 441 -23.44 -14.34 20.84
C TRP A 441 -22.55 -13.15 20.48
N LYS A 442 -21.75 -12.71 21.45
CA LYS A 442 -20.82 -11.59 21.34
C LYS A 442 -19.45 -12.01 20.80
N LYS A 443 -19.03 -13.24 21.09
CA LYS A 443 -17.74 -13.82 20.66
C LYS A 443 -18.00 -14.94 19.65
N PRO A 444 -17.10 -15.19 18.68
CA PRO A 444 -17.31 -16.22 17.66
C PRO A 444 -17.41 -17.63 18.26
N ILE A 445 -18.16 -18.51 17.62
CA ILE A 445 -18.19 -19.95 17.91
C ILE A 445 -17.51 -20.65 16.74
N CYS A 446 -16.41 -21.35 17.00
CA CYS A 446 -15.66 -22.06 15.97
C CYS A 446 -16.08 -23.54 15.94
N ILE A 447 -16.76 -23.97 14.89
CA ILE A 447 -17.17 -25.37 14.71
C ILE A 447 -16.03 -26.15 14.07
N GLY A 448 -15.48 -27.14 14.76
CA GLY A 448 -14.58 -28.14 14.18
C GLY A 448 -15.37 -29.37 13.76
N ARG A 449 -15.60 -29.56 12.46
CA ARG A 449 -16.34 -30.70 11.90
C ARG A 449 -15.40 -31.86 11.57
N HIS A 450 -15.69 -33.04 12.11
CA HIS A 450 -15.03 -34.29 11.72
C HIS A 450 -15.45 -34.69 10.30
N ALA A 451 -14.69 -34.29 9.28
CA ALA A 451 -15.05 -34.45 7.87
C ALA A 451 -14.81 -35.87 7.31
N PHE A 452 -15.05 -36.93 8.10
CA PHE A 452 -14.83 -38.32 7.71
C PHE A 452 -15.90 -39.26 8.29
N GLY A 453 -16.21 -40.34 7.58
CA GLY A 453 -17.04 -41.44 8.08
C GLY A 453 -18.50 -41.08 8.33
N ASP A 454 -19.10 -41.79 9.28
CA ASP A 454 -20.49 -41.61 9.73
C ASP A 454 -21.51 -41.68 8.56
N GLN A 455 -22.58 -40.87 8.61
CA GLN A 455 -23.65 -40.86 7.60
C GLN A 455 -23.12 -40.59 6.18
N TYR A 456 -22.01 -39.87 6.05
CA TYR A 456 -21.43 -39.47 4.76
C TYR A 456 -20.67 -40.60 4.05
N ARG A 457 -20.41 -41.71 4.75
CA ARG A 457 -19.84 -42.93 4.17
C ARG A 457 -20.64 -44.17 4.54
N CYS A 458 -21.93 -44.01 4.79
CA CYS A 458 -22.82 -45.12 5.11
C CYS A 458 -23.16 -45.98 3.90
N LYS A 459 -23.70 -47.17 4.17
CA LYS A 459 -24.48 -47.96 3.21
C LYS A 459 -25.92 -47.99 3.69
N ASN A 460 -26.87 -47.71 2.80
CA ASN A 460 -28.29 -47.73 3.09
C ASN A 460 -29.07 -48.44 1.98
N PHE A 461 -30.24 -48.96 2.32
CA PHE A 461 -31.15 -49.60 1.37
C PHE A 461 -32.58 -49.63 1.93
N VAL A 462 -33.53 -49.84 1.02
CA VAL A 462 -34.94 -50.11 1.36
C VAL A 462 -35.11 -51.62 1.49
N ALA A 463 -35.55 -52.09 2.66
CA ALA A 463 -35.96 -53.46 2.88
C ALA A 463 -37.37 -53.65 2.27
N PRO A 464 -37.55 -54.52 1.26
CA PRO A 464 -38.78 -54.58 0.48
C PRO A 464 -39.95 -55.31 1.17
N GLY A 465 -39.72 -55.94 2.33
CA GLY A 465 -40.72 -56.72 3.05
C GLY A 465 -40.11 -57.43 4.27
N ALA A 466 -40.79 -58.46 4.76
CA ALA A 466 -40.39 -59.17 5.98
C ALA A 466 -38.99 -59.81 5.86
N GLY A 467 -38.19 -59.69 6.92
CA GLY A 467 -36.89 -60.35 6.99
C GLY A 467 -35.96 -59.83 8.08
N LYS A 468 -34.97 -60.65 8.40
CA LYS A 468 -33.96 -60.39 9.43
C LYS A 468 -32.81 -59.51 8.91
N LEU A 469 -32.51 -58.44 9.62
CA LEU A 469 -31.33 -57.60 9.41
C LEU A 469 -30.26 -57.91 10.47
N THR A 470 -29.07 -58.29 10.03
CA THR A 470 -27.89 -58.47 10.90
C THR A 470 -26.74 -57.56 10.46
N ILE A 471 -25.82 -57.28 11.38
CA ILE A 471 -24.54 -56.64 11.11
C ILE A 471 -23.41 -57.58 11.55
N THR A 472 -22.44 -57.81 10.66
CA THR A 472 -21.38 -58.80 10.87
C THR A 472 -20.00 -58.18 10.61
N PHE A 473 -19.06 -58.40 11.51
CA PHE A 473 -17.65 -58.10 11.35
C PHE A 473 -16.85 -59.40 11.31
N THR A 474 -16.04 -59.58 10.27
CA THR A 474 -15.14 -60.73 10.12
C THR A 474 -13.69 -60.27 10.29
N PRO A 475 -13.01 -60.69 11.38
CA PRO A 475 -11.62 -60.35 11.60
C PRO A 475 -10.71 -60.89 10.49
N LYS A 476 -9.73 -60.10 10.05
CA LYS A 476 -8.77 -60.50 8.99
C LYS A 476 -7.78 -61.57 9.45
N ASP A 477 -7.50 -61.61 10.74
CA ASP A 477 -6.60 -62.58 11.38
C ASP A 477 -7.25 -63.95 11.62
N GLY A 478 -8.51 -64.13 11.20
CA GLY A 478 -9.27 -65.35 11.42
C GLY A 478 -9.84 -65.48 12.83
N GLY A 479 -9.83 -64.40 13.62
CA GLY A 479 -10.51 -64.34 14.92
C GLY A 479 -12.01 -64.56 14.84
N GLU A 480 -12.65 -64.62 16.02
CA GLU A 480 -14.09 -64.88 16.12
C GLU A 480 -14.92 -63.80 15.41
N LYS A 481 -15.86 -64.23 14.57
CA LYS A 481 -16.79 -63.33 13.89
C LYS A 481 -17.71 -62.67 14.91
N ILE A 482 -17.89 -61.36 14.78
CA ILE A 482 -18.87 -60.62 15.57
C ILE A 482 -20.12 -60.49 14.72
N GLU A 483 -21.25 -61.01 15.21
CA GLU A 483 -22.56 -60.90 14.54
C GLU A 483 -23.60 -60.40 15.53
N HIS A 484 -24.33 -59.35 15.14
CA HIS A 484 -25.43 -58.81 15.92
C HIS A 484 -26.69 -58.72 15.07
N GLU A 485 -27.80 -59.15 15.64
CA GLU A 485 -29.12 -58.85 15.10
C GLU A 485 -29.44 -57.36 15.31
N VAL A 486 -29.83 -56.68 14.24
CA VAL A 486 -30.21 -55.26 14.27
C VAL A 486 -31.71 -55.13 14.44
N PHE A 487 -32.49 -55.80 13.58
CA PHE A 487 -33.95 -55.75 13.58
C PHE A 487 -34.56 -56.89 12.74
N GLU A 488 -35.80 -57.28 13.03
CA GLU A 488 -36.61 -58.19 12.21
C GLU A 488 -37.77 -57.40 11.59
N TYR A 489 -37.74 -57.19 10.28
CA TYR A 489 -38.79 -56.46 9.56
C TYR A 489 -40.06 -57.29 9.41
N ASN A 490 -41.21 -56.63 9.52
CA ASN A 490 -42.51 -57.21 9.19
C ASN A 490 -42.79 -57.09 7.68
N GLN A 491 -43.99 -57.50 7.24
CA GLN A 491 -44.37 -57.51 5.82
C GLN A 491 -44.28 -56.13 5.12
N ASP A 492 -44.36 -55.03 5.89
CA ASP A 492 -44.30 -53.67 5.35
C ASP A 492 -42.87 -53.22 5.01
N GLY A 493 -41.86 -54.02 5.38
CA GLY A 493 -40.46 -53.71 5.14
C GLY A 493 -39.99 -52.48 5.91
N GLY A 494 -39.05 -51.72 5.33
CA GLY A 494 -38.54 -50.50 5.96
C GLY A 494 -37.26 -49.98 5.31
N VAL A 495 -36.45 -49.26 6.09
CA VAL A 495 -35.14 -48.76 5.66
C VAL A 495 -34.07 -49.18 6.65
N ALA A 496 -32.88 -49.47 6.13
CA ALA A 496 -31.72 -49.87 6.92
C ALA A 496 -30.51 -49.03 6.52
N MET A 497 -29.60 -48.80 7.49
CA MET A 497 -28.28 -48.26 7.20
C MET A 497 -27.22 -48.81 8.13
N ALA A 498 -25.97 -48.83 7.66
CA ALA A 498 -24.78 -49.10 8.46
C ALA A 498 -23.73 -48.01 8.18
N MET A 499 -23.05 -47.56 9.23
CA MET A 499 -22.00 -46.54 9.16
C MET A 499 -20.80 -46.95 10.02
N TYR A 500 -19.66 -46.30 9.79
CA TYR A 500 -18.42 -46.59 10.49
C TYR A 500 -17.55 -45.34 10.64
N ASN A 501 -16.60 -45.43 11.57
CA ASN A 501 -15.49 -44.52 11.69
C ASN A 501 -14.22 -45.30 12.08
N THR A 502 -13.08 -44.62 12.11
CA THR A 502 -11.77 -45.25 12.39
C THR A 502 -11.05 -44.50 13.51
N VAL A 503 -10.32 -45.23 14.35
CA VAL A 503 -9.52 -44.62 15.44
C VAL A 503 -8.58 -43.55 14.90
N ASP A 504 -7.82 -43.84 13.83
CA ASP A 504 -6.86 -42.90 13.24
C ASP A 504 -7.51 -41.56 12.85
N SER A 505 -8.69 -41.62 12.22
CA SER A 505 -9.45 -40.42 11.83
C SER A 505 -9.97 -39.63 13.04
N ILE A 506 -10.43 -40.31 14.09
CA ILE A 506 -10.92 -39.65 15.32
C ILE A 506 -9.76 -39.02 16.09
N THR A 507 -8.63 -39.71 16.18
CA THR A 507 -7.39 -39.21 16.79
C THR A 507 -6.89 -37.98 16.05
N GLY A 508 -6.86 -38.02 14.72
CA GLY A 508 -6.48 -36.86 13.90
C GLY A 508 -7.42 -35.66 14.07
N PHE A 509 -8.73 -35.94 14.14
CA PHE A 509 -9.75 -34.93 14.45
C PHE A 509 -9.51 -34.26 15.81
N ALA A 510 -9.22 -35.05 16.85
CA ALA A 510 -8.93 -34.56 18.18
C ALA A 510 -7.69 -33.65 18.22
N HIS A 511 -6.57 -34.09 17.63
CA HIS A 511 -5.35 -33.29 17.54
C HIS A 511 -5.61 -31.92 16.90
N ALA A 512 -6.28 -31.89 15.75
CA ALA A 512 -6.61 -30.65 15.06
C ALA A 512 -7.47 -29.73 15.95
N CYS A 513 -8.48 -30.26 16.65
CA CYS A 513 -9.32 -29.47 17.57
C CYS A 513 -8.54 -28.89 18.75
N PHE A 514 -7.62 -29.65 19.35
CA PHE A 514 -6.76 -29.14 20.43
C PHE A 514 -5.82 -28.05 19.93
N HIS A 515 -5.20 -28.22 18.75
CA HIS A 515 -4.33 -27.22 18.15
C HIS A 515 -5.06 -25.90 17.86
N VAL A 516 -6.27 -25.97 17.28
CA VAL A 516 -7.08 -24.77 17.00
C VAL A 516 -7.54 -24.08 18.29
N ALA A 517 -7.92 -24.83 19.33
CA ALA A 517 -8.28 -24.28 20.62
C ALA A 517 -7.11 -23.53 21.29
N ILE A 518 -5.89 -24.08 21.19
CA ILE A 518 -4.67 -23.44 21.68
C ILE A 518 -4.35 -22.17 20.87
N ASP A 519 -4.37 -22.24 19.53
CA ASP A 519 -4.05 -21.11 18.66
C ASP A 519 -5.01 -19.93 18.88
N LYS A 520 -6.30 -20.24 19.03
CA LYS A 520 -7.35 -19.24 19.28
C LYS A 520 -7.45 -18.84 20.76
N GLN A 521 -6.76 -19.53 21.66
CA GLN A 521 -6.88 -19.40 23.12
C GLN A 521 -8.34 -19.48 23.58
N MET A 522 -9.05 -20.49 23.08
CA MET A 522 -10.46 -20.74 23.37
C MET A 522 -10.65 -22.09 24.06
N PRO A 523 -11.61 -22.24 25.00
CA PRO A 523 -11.97 -23.55 25.53
C PRO A 523 -12.52 -24.45 24.42
N LEU A 524 -12.36 -25.77 24.60
CA LEU A 524 -12.77 -26.80 23.64
C LEU A 524 -13.90 -27.65 24.20
N TYR A 525 -14.96 -27.83 23.42
CA TYR A 525 -16.06 -28.73 23.74
C TYR A 525 -16.20 -29.82 22.69
N LEU A 526 -16.24 -31.09 23.10
CA LEU A 526 -16.66 -32.20 22.25
C LEU A 526 -18.11 -32.57 22.57
N SER A 527 -18.97 -32.62 21.55
CA SER A 527 -20.35 -33.08 21.71
C SER A 527 -20.60 -34.45 21.08
N THR A 528 -21.29 -35.33 21.80
CA THR A 528 -21.71 -36.65 21.30
C THR A 528 -23.06 -37.07 21.88
N LYS A 529 -23.58 -38.24 21.52
CA LYS A 529 -24.71 -38.90 22.19
C LYS A 529 -24.31 -40.25 22.80
N ASN A 530 -23.18 -40.30 23.51
CA ASN A 530 -22.60 -41.53 24.08
C ASN A 530 -23.46 -42.22 25.16
N THR A 531 -24.48 -41.57 25.73
CA THR A 531 -25.46 -42.24 26.60
C THR A 531 -26.33 -43.24 25.84
N ILE A 532 -26.54 -43.00 24.53
CA ILE A 532 -27.30 -43.87 23.63
C ILE A 532 -26.32 -44.73 22.81
N LEU A 533 -25.37 -44.09 22.12
CA LEU A 533 -24.36 -44.76 21.29
C LEU A 533 -23.11 -45.10 22.11
N LYS A 534 -23.27 -45.95 23.13
CA LYS A 534 -22.23 -46.21 24.15
C LYS A 534 -20.88 -46.62 23.59
N ALA A 535 -20.85 -47.51 22.59
CA ALA A 535 -19.61 -47.93 21.96
C ALA A 535 -19.10 -46.91 20.92
N TYR A 536 -19.96 -46.53 19.98
CA TYR A 536 -19.57 -45.69 18.83
C TYR A 536 -19.16 -44.28 19.28
N ASP A 537 -20.02 -43.58 20.01
CA ASP A 537 -19.75 -42.22 20.49
C ASP A 537 -18.88 -42.22 21.76
N GLY A 538 -18.91 -43.29 22.55
CA GLY A 538 -17.97 -43.50 23.63
C GLY A 538 -16.53 -43.48 23.13
N LYS A 539 -16.25 -44.10 21.97
CA LYS A 539 -14.91 -44.11 21.39
C LYS A 539 -14.37 -42.72 21.06
N PHE A 540 -15.23 -41.79 20.60
CA PHE A 540 -14.84 -40.39 20.40
C PHE A 540 -14.45 -39.72 21.72
N LYS A 541 -15.31 -39.86 22.74
CA LYS A 541 -15.06 -39.30 24.07
C LYS A 541 -13.74 -39.82 24.65
N ASP A 542 -13.53 -41.14 24.60
CA ASP A 542 -12.38 -41.79 25.21
C ASP A 542 -11.08 -41.32 24.55
N ILE A 543 -11.03 -41.27 23.22
CA ILE A 543 -9.85 -40.80 22.47
C ILE A 543 -9.52 -39.34 22.80
N PHE A 544 -10.52 -38.45 22.79
CA PHE A 544 -10.28 -37.04 23.14
C PHE A 544 -9.80 -36.88 24.58
N GLN A 545 -10.39 -37.62 25.52
CA GLN A 545 -10.00 -37.56 26.94
C GLN A 545 -8.57 -38.04 27.14
N GLU A 546 -8.20 -39.17 26.53
CA GLU A 546 -6.85 -39.72 26.60
C GLU A 546 -5.81 -38.74 26.04
N LEU A 547 -6.07 -38.15 24.87
CA LEU A 547 -5.17 -37.17 24.26
C LEU A 547 -5.06 -35.88 25.08
N TYR A 548 -6.16 -35.40 25.63
CA TYR A 548 -6.15 -34.24 26.51
C TYR A 548 -5.22 -34.48 27.71
N GLU A 549 -5.43 -35.59 28.43
CA GLU A 549 -4.68 -35.90 29.64
C GLU A 549 -3.19 -36.16 29.39
N THR A 550 -2.87 -36.83 28.28
CA THR A 550 -1.49 -37.23 27.97
C THR A 550 -0.67 -36.12 27.31
N THR A 551 -1.30 -35.29 26.47
CA THR A 551 -0.57 -34.38 25.56
C THR A 551 -0.88 -32.91 25.81
N TYR A 552 -2.16 -32.52 25.96
CA TYR A 552 -2.57 -31.12 25.85
C TYR A 552 -2.89 -30.42 27.17
N LYS A 553 -3.18 -31.17 28.24
CA LYS A 553 -3.64 -30.62 29.53
C LYS A 553 -2.73 -29.53 30.10
N LYS A 554 -1.41 -29.74 30.07
CA LYS A 554 -0.43 -28.75 30.58
C LYS A 554 -0.51 -27.42 29.85
N GLU A 555 -0.70 -27.46 28.53
CA GLU A 555 -0.76 -26.25 27.70
C GLU A 555 -2.10 -25.52 27.87
N PHE A 556 -3.19 -26.27 27.99
CA PHE A 556 -4.52 -25.73 28.31
C PHE A 556 -4.53 -25.02 29.67
N GLU A 557 -3.94 -25.64 30.70
CA GLU A 557 -3.77 -25.03 32.03
C GLU A 557 -2.90 -23.77 31.98
N ARG A 558 -1.82 -23.76 31.18
CA ARG A 558 -0.95 -22.59 30.97
C ARG A 558 -1.69 -21.42 30.34
N LEU A 559 -2.58 -21.69 29.38
CA LEU A 559 -3.38 -20.69 28.67
C LEU A 559 -4.69 -20.33 29.39
N ASN A 560 -4.98 -20.95 30.53
CA ASN A 560 -6.22 -20.78 31.28
C ASN A 560 -7.49 -21.08 30.44
N ILE A 561 -7.42 -22.15 29.64
CA ILE A 561 -8.52 -22.72 28.87
C ILE A 561 -8.76 -24.18 29.30
N TRP A 562 -9.90 -24.76 28.96
CA TRP A 562 -10.26 -26.13 29.37
C TRP A 562 -10.83 -26.93 28.20
N TYR A 563 -10.80 -28.26 28.34
CA TYR A 563 -11.50 -29.20 27.49
C TYR A 563 -12.64 -29.86 28.27
N GLU A 564 -13.81 -30.00 27.64
CA GLU A 564 -14.95 -30.69 28.24
C GLU A 564 -15.73 -31.49 27.19
N HIS A 565 -16.11 -32.72 27.55
CA HIS A 565 -17.08 -33.52 26.81
C HIS A 565 -18.50 -33.22 27.29
N ARG A 566 -19.44 -33.03 26.36
CA ARG A 566 -20.87 -32.85 26.64
C ARG A 566 -21.76 -33.72 25.77
N LEU A 567 -22.97 -33.96 26.26
CA LEU A 567 -24.02 -34.50 25.42
C LEU A 567 -24.51 -33.41 24.46
N ILE A 568 -24.77 -33.78 23.20
CA ILE A 568 -25.10 -32.84 22.13
C ILE A 568 -26.32 -31.96 22.45
N ASP A 569 -27.32 -32.50 23.15
CA ASP A 569 -28.52 -31.79 23.58
C ASP A 569 -28.25 -30.73 24.66
N ASP A 570 -27.33 -31.00 25.60
CA ASP A 570 -26.88 -29.97 26.55
C ASP A 570 -25.98 -28.94 25.85
N MET A 571 -25.09 -29.39 24.96
CA MET A 571 -24.15 -28.51 24.26
C MET A 571 -24.87 -27.48 23.38
N VAL A 572 -25.88 -27.88 22.61
CA VAL A 572 -26.66 -26.93 21.79
C VAL A 572 -27.40 -25.92 22.67
N ALA A 573 -27.92 -26.36 23.83
CA ALA A 573 -28.61 -25.47 24.76
C ALA A 573 -27.65 -24.49 25.44
N GLN A 574 -26.46 -24.94 25.83
CA GLN A 574 -25.39 -24.10 26.37
C GLN A 574 -24.91 -23.09 25.32
N ALA A 575 -24.69 -23.54 24.08
CA ALA A 575 -24.26 -22.68 22.98
C ALA A 575 -25.25 -21.52 22.78
N ILE A 576 -26.55 -21.80 22.68
CA ILE A 576 -27.59 -20.78 22.51
C ILE A 576 -27.69 -19.81 23.70
N LYS A 577 -27.50 -20.29 24.93
CA LYS A 577 -27.57 -19.46 26.15
C LYS A 577 -26.28 -18.66 26.42
N GLY A 578 -25.15 -19.12 25.91
CA GLY A 578 -23.83 -18.56 26.18
C GLY A 578 -23.52 -17.32 25.34
N GLU A 579 -22.33 -16.74 25.58
CA GLU A 579 -21.86 -15.57 24.85
C GLU A 579 -21.00 -15.90 23.60
N GLY A 580 -20.83 -17.19 23.30
CA GLY A 580 -19.85 -17.70 22.34
C GLY A 580 -18.42 -17.74 22.90
N GLY A 581 -17.42 -17.77 22.01
CA GLY A 581 -16.00 -17.73 22.39
C GLY A 581 -15.39 -19.07 22.75
N PHE A 582 -15.74 -20.13 22.01
CA PHE A 582 -15.25 -21.48 22.22
C PHE A 582 -15.10 -22.24 20.90
N VAL A 583 -14.26 -23.27 20.90
CA VAL A 583 -14.18 -24.26 19.82
C VAL A 583 -15.13 -25.41 20.16
N TRP A 584 -15.93 -25.82 19.20
CA TRP A 584 -16.89 -26.91 19.32
C TRP A 584 -16.56 -28.01 18.32
N ALA A 585 -15.94 -29.07 18.82
CA ALA A 585 -15.69 -30.30 18.09
C ALA A 585 -17.01 -31.06 17.91
N CYS A 586 -17.46 -31.16 16.66
CA CYS A 586 -18.66 -31.85 16.25
C CYS A 586 -18.32 -33.07 15.39
N LYS A 587 -19.05 -34.17 15.61
CA LYS A 587 -19.10 -35.28 14.65
C LYS A 587 -19.60 -34.80 13.30
N ASN A 588 -19.42 -35.63 12.27
CA ASN A 588 -19.59 -35.19 10.88
C ASN A 588 -20.97 -34.55 10.61
N TYR A 589 -22.05 -35.22 11.01
CA TYR A 589 -23.41 -34.72 10.79
C TYR A 589 -23.74 -33.50 11.66
N ASP A 590 -23.39 -33.54 12.95
CA ASP A 590 -23.63 -32.42 13.85
C ASP A 590 -22.87 -31.17 13.39
N GLY A 591 -21.62 -31.31 12.94
CA GLY A 591 -20.80 -30.20 12.48
C GLY A 591 -21.35 -29.56 11.20
N ASP A 592 -21.93 -30.36 10.30
CA ASP A 592 -22.60 -29.85 9.11
C ASP A 592 -23.78 -28.95 9.50
N VAL A 593 -24.73 -29.50 10.27
CA VAL A 593 -25.96 -28.81 10.68
C VAL A 593 -25.66 -27.60 11.59
N GLN A 594 -24.80 -27.76 12.59
CA GLN A 594 -24.51 -26.70 13.55
C GLN A 594 -23.70 -25.57 12.91
N SER A 595 -22.86 -25.84 11.91
CA SER A 595 -22.13 -24.77 11.23
C SER A 595 -23.07 -23.79 10.51
N ASP A 596 -24.14 -24.28 9.91
CA ASP A 596 -25.15 -23.44 9.26
C ASP A 596 -25.99 -22.66 10.28
N ILE A 597 -26.35 -23.29 11.40
CA ILE A 597 -27.05 -22.62 12.51
C ILE A 597 -26.18 -21.50 13.09
N VAL A 598 -24.90 -21.76 13.35
CA VAL A 598 -23.96 -20.75 13.84
C VAL A 598 -23.81 -19.63 12.81
N ALA A 599 -23.58 -19.94 11.54
CA ALA A 599 -23.47 -18.92 10.50
C ALA A 599 -24.69 -18.00 10.43
N GLN A 600 -25.89 -18.59 10.43
CA GLN A 600 -27.12 -17.81 10.37
C GLN A 600 -27.39 -17.04 11.66
N GLY A 601 -27.00 -17.57 12.82
CA GLY A 601 -27.13 -16.90 14.11
C GLY A 601 -26.17 -15.72 14.29
N PHE A 602 -25.07 -15.67 13.53
CA PHE A 602 -24.20 -14.49 13.40
C PHE A 602 -24.60 -13.55 12.24
N GLY A 603 -25.62 -13.90 11.46
CA GLY A 603 -26.36 -12.98 10.60
C GLY A 603 -26.35 -13.31 9.09
N SER A 604 -25.27 -13.87 8.55
CA SER A 604 -25.18 -14.23 7.12
C SER A 604 -24.20 -15.38 6.88
N LEU A 605 -24.58 -16.32 6.01
CA LEU A 605 -23.69 -17.38 5.52
C LEU A 605 -22.44 -16.83 4.80
N GLY A 606 -22.53 -15.63 4.21
CA GLY A 606 -21.40 -14.95 3.58
C GLY A 606 -20.36 -14.40 4.56
N MET A 607 -20.65 -14.44 5.86
CA MET A 607 -19.78 -13.98 6.94
C MET A 607 -19.21 -15.17 7.73
N MET A 608 -18.69 -16.16 7.01
CA MET A 608 -18.15 -17.39 7.60
C MET A 608 -16.82 -17.74 6.93
N THR A 609 -15.83 -18.10 7.75
CA THR A 609 -14.55 -18.67 7.31
C THR A 609 -14.65 -20.19 7.22
N SER A 610 -13.84 -20.83 6.37
CA SER A 610 -13.75 -22.29 6.29
C SER A 610 -12.29 -22.69 6.09
N GLU A 611 -11.76 -23.45 7.04
CA GLU A 611 -10.33 -23.81 7.10
C GLU A 611 -10.20 -25.31 7.37
N LEU A 612 -9.64 -26.06 6.43
CA LEU A 612 -9.24 -27.44 6.63
C LEU A 612 -7.83 -27.47 7.23
N ILE A 613 -7.70 -28.07 8.42
CA ILE A 613 -6.42 -28.18 9.14
C ILE A 613 -6.11 -29.66 9.39
N THR A 614 -4.89 -30.08 9.08
CA THR A 614 -4.43 -31.46 9.31
C THR A 614 -4.10 -31.72 10.78
N PRO A 615 -4.05 -32.99 11.23
CA PRO A 615 -3.74 -33.34 12.62
C PRO A 615 -2.43 -32.77 13.15
N GLU A 616 -1.41 -32.67 12.29
CA GLU A 616 -0.08 -32.14 12.64
C GLU A 616 -0.10 -30.62 12.87
N GLY A 617 -1.16 -29.92 12.44
CA GLY A 617 -1.29 -28.47 12.56
C GLY A 617 -0.33 -27.67 11.67
N ASP A 618 0.34 -28.31 10.71
CA ASP A 618 1.36 -27.71 9.85
C ASP A 618 0.88 -27.42 8.41
N LEU A 619 -0.35 -27.81 8.09
CA LEU A 619 -0.98 -27.64 6.78
C LEU A 619 -2.38 -27.04 6.92
N ILE A 620 -2.69 -26.11 6.00
CA ILE A 620 -4.01 -25.51 5.86
C ILE A 620 -4.49 -25.51 4.41
N GLU A 621 -5.78 -25.73 4.23
CA GLU A 621 -6.51 -25.30 3.04
C GLU A 621 -7.63 -24.36 3.47
N SER A 622 -7.60 -23.11 3.02
CA SER A 622 -8.58 -22.09 3.36
C SER A 622 -9.47 -21.79 2.17
N GLU A 623 -10.78 -21.91 2.37
CA GLU A 623 -11.80 -21.75 1.33
C GLU A 623 -12.88 -20.75 1.71
N ALA A 624 -13.53 -20.18 0.69
CA ALA A 624 -14.76 -19.43 0.91
C ALA A 624 -15.86 -20.40 1.37
N ALA A 625 -16.54 -20.09 2.48
CA ALA A 625 -17.58 -20.97 3.05
C ALA A 625 -18.86 -21.05 2.18
N HIS A 626 -19.09 -20.08 1.30
CA HIS A 626 -20.27 -20.02 0.43
C HIS A 626 -20.05 -20.71 -0.93
N GLY A 627 -21.14 -21.03 -1.62
CA GLY A 627 -21.11 -21.55 -3.00
C GLY A 627 -20.73 -20.50 -4.06
N THR A 628 -20.85 -20.87 -5.34
CA THR A 628 -20.40 -20.07 -6.50
C THR A 628 -21.32 -18.92 -6.91
N VAL A 629 -22.48 -18.80 -6.27
CA VAL A 629 -23.50 -17.76 -6.48
C VAL A 629 -23.99 -17.68 -7.95
N THR A 630 -24.36 -18.83 -8.52
CA THR A 630 -24.84 -18.98 -9.92
C THR A 630 -25.86 -17.92 -10.35
N ARG A 631 -26.83 -17.58 -9.49
CA ARG A 631 -27.85 -16.58 -9.82
C ARG A 631 -27.24 -15.23 -10.20
N HIS A 632 -26.23 -14.77 -9.44
CA HIS A 632 -25.57 -13.50 -9.73
C HIS A 632 -24.70 -13.62 -10.97
N TYR A 633 -24.06 -14.77 -11.18
CA TYR A 633 -23.30 -15.01 -12.41
C TYR A 633 -24.17 -14.90 -13.67
N ARG A 634 -25.40 -15.42 -13.66
CA ARG A 634 -26.33 -15.25 -14.79
C ARG A 634 -26.70 -13.80 -15.07
N GLU A 635 -26.83 -12.97 -14.04
CA GLU A 635 -27.08 -11.55 -14.22
C GLU A 635 -25.83 -10.83 -14.75
N HIS A 636 -24.65 -11.18 -14.23
CA HIS A 636 -23.37 -10.68 -14.75
C HIS A 636 -23.16 -11.03 -16.23
N GLN A 637 -23.48 -12.26 -16.65
CA GLN A 637 -23.40 -12.68 -18.06
C GLN A 637 -24.30 -11.85 -18.99
N LYS A 638 -25.40 -11.27 -18.48
CA LYS A 638 -26.28 -10.37 -19.22
C LYS A 638 -25.81 -8.91 -19.22
N GLY A 639 -24.73 -8.59 -18.49
CA GLY A 639 -24.27 -7.23 -18.26
C GLY A 639 -25.06 -6.47 -17.19
N ASN A 640 -25.89 -7.17 -16.40
CA ASN A 640 -26.66 -6.56 -15.31
C ASN A 640 -25.79 -6.38 -14.06
N GLU A 641 -26.16 -5.40 -13.23
CA GLU A 641 -25.50 -5.15 -11.95
C GLU A 641 -25.68 -6.30 -10.96
N THR A 642 -24.61 -6.66 -10.25
CA THR A 642 -24.61 -7.67 -9.19
C THR A 642 -24.10 -7.08 -7.88
N SER A 643 -24.64 -7.55 -6.74
CA SER A 643 -24.15 -7.23 -5.40
C SER A 643 -23.92 -8.52 -4.62
N THR A 644 -22.76 -9.12 -4.87
CA THR A 644 -22.31 -10.38 -4.26
C THR A 644 -21.29 -10.05 -3.18
N ASN A 645 -21.50 -10.58 -1.97
CA ASN A 645 -20.56 -10.42 -0.87
C ASN A 645 -19.23 -11.12 -1.17
N SER A 646 -18.12 -10.39 -1.05
CA SER A 646 -16.76 -10.89 -1.30
C SER A 646 -15.97 -11.17 -0.02
N VAL A 647 -16.53 -10.90 1.17
CA VAL A 647 -15.80 -10.95 2.45
C VAL A 647 -15.25 -12.36 2.72
N ALA A 648 -16.05 -13.42 2.61
CA ALA A 648 -15.55 -14.78 2.81
C ALA A 648 -14.44 -15.17 1.83
N SER A 649 -14.49 -14.67 0.58
CA SER A 649 -13.42 -14.91 -0.41
C SER A 649 -12.14 -14.15 -0.07
N ILE A 650 -12.24 -12.92 0.47
CA ILE A 650 -11.10 -12.17 1.00
C ILE A 650 -10.51 -12.92 2.20
N TYR A 651 -11.35 -13.40 3.12
CA TYR A 651 -10.90 -14.12 4.30
C TYR A 651 -10.21 -15.45 3.95
N ALA A 652 -10.64 -16.15 2.90
CA ALA A 652 -9.94 -17.34 2.42
C ALA A 652 -8.47 -17.03 2.05
N TRP A 653 -8.23 -15.89 1.38
CA TRP A 653 -6.88 -15.40 1.12
C TRP A 653 -6.15 -15.04 2.42
N THR A 654 -6.73 -14.20 3.27
CA THR A 654 -6.04 -13.70 4.47
C THR A 654 -5.70 -14.82 5.44
N ARG A 655 -6.57 -15.81 5.64
CA ARG A 655 -6.31 -16.97 6.49
C ARG A 655 -5.16 -17.83 5.97
N GLY A 656 -5.12 -18.09 4.67
CA GLY A 656 -3.97 -18.75 4.05
C GLY A 656 -2.67 -17.95 4.20
N LEU A 657 -2.70 -16.62 4.02
CA LEU A 657 -1.55 -15.74 4.16
C LEU A 657 -1.07 -15.62 5.62
N ILE A 658 -1.98 -15.58 6.60
CA ILE A 658 -1.63 -15.61 8.04
C ILE A 658 -0.88 -16.89 8.35
N PHE A 659 -1.39 -18.03 7.88
CA PHE A 659 -0.73 -19.33 8.10
C PHE A 659 0.63 -19.38 7.41
N ARG A 660 0.74 -18.91 6.16
CA ARG A 660 2.01 -18.78 5.43
C ARG A 660 3.01 -17.90 6.19
N GLY A 661 2.55 -16.75 6.69
CA GLY A 661 3.34 -15.82 7.47
C GLY A 661 3.88 -16.46 8.75
N ARG A 662 3.07 -17.23 9.47
CA ARG A 662 3.52 -18.00 10.66
C ARG A 662 4.58 -19.03 10.31
N LEU A 663 4.36 -19.82 9.24
CA LEU A 663 5.33 -20.81 8.78
C LEU A 663 6.66 -20.17 8.36
N ASP A 664 6.61 -19.00 7.72
CA ASP A 664 7.78 -18.26 7.24
C ASP A 664 8.40 -17.35 8.30
N LYS A 665 7.77 -17.21 9.47
CA LYS A 665 8.08 -16.21 10.51
C LYS A 665 8.09 -14.78 9.96
N ASN A 666 7.15 -14.48 9.07
CA ASN A 666 6.98 -13.20 8.41
C ASN A 666 5.80 -12.42 9.02
N GLU A 667 6.08 -11.61 10.03
CA GLU A 667 5.03 -10.84 10.71
C GLU A 667 4.48 -9.67 9.89
N GLU A 668 5.23 -9.18 8.91
CA GLU A 668 4.72 -8.16 7.99
C GLU A 668 3.56 -8.73 7.15
N LEU A 669 3.68 -9.97 6.69
CA LEU A 669 2.61 -10.67 5.97
C LEU A 669 1.38 -10.91 6.86
N VAL A 670 1.59 -11.33 8.11
CA VAL A 670 0.50 -11.55 9.09
C VAL A 670 -0.24 -10.24 9.36
N GLN A 671 0.49 -9.14 9.60
CA GLN A 671 -0.09 -7.82 9.84
C GLN A 671 -0.83 -7.27 8.61
N PHE A 672 -0.32 -7.52 7.40
CA PHE A 672 -0.99 -7.17 6.17
C PHE A 672 -2.33 -7.89 6.04
N ALA A 673 -2.34 -9.22 6.23
CA ALA A 673 -3.56 -10.02 6.15
C ALA A 673 -4.61 -9.59 7.19
N HIS A 674 -4.20 -9.33 8.44
CA HIS A 674 -5.10 -8.76 9.46
C HIS A 674 -5.62 -7.37 9.09
N SER A 675 -4.81 -6.52 8.47
CA SER A 675 -5.25 -5.19 8.05
C SER A 675 -6.30 -5.25 6.94
N LEU A 676 -6.24 -6.27 6.08
CA LEU A 676 -7.25 -6.54 5.06
C LEU A 676 -8.56 -7.08 5.67
N GLU A 677 -8.48 -7.95 6.68
CA GLU A 677 -9.64 -8.38 7.48
C GLU A 677 -10.31 -7.20 8.19
N GLU A 678 -9.52 -6.37 8.88
CA GLU A 678 -9.98 -5.14 9.53
C GLU A 678 -10.64 -4.18 8.54
N ALA A 679 -10.13 -4.05 7.30
CA ALA A 679 -10.71 -3.21 6.27
C ALA A 679 -12.10 -3.70 5.83
N CYS A 680 -12.32 -5.01 5.75
CA CYS A 680 -13.64 -5.59 5.45
C CYS A 680 -14.66 -5.25 6.53
N VAL A 681 -14.29 -5.44 7.81
CA VAL A 681 -15.15 -5.13 8.95
C VAL A 681 -15.42 -3.62 9.02
N GLU A 682 -14.40 -2.79 8.85
CA GLU A 682 -14.52 -1.33 8.89
C GLU A 682 -15.42 -0.76 7.78
N ALA A 683 -15.32 -1.29 6.56
CA ALA A 683 -16.21 -0.91 5.45
C ALA A 683 -17.69 -1.05 5.85
N ILE A 684 -18.03 -2.15 6.52
CA ILE A 684 -19.41 -2.47 6.87
C ILE A 684 -19.83 -1.73 8.15
N ASP A 685 -19.09 -1.91 9.24
CA ASP A 685 -19.47 -1.43 10.56
C ASP A 685 -19.26 0.08 10.73
N LYS A 686 -18.21 0.67 10.14
CA LYS A 686 -17.95 2.12 10.28
C LYS A 686 -18.48 2.91 9.10
N ASP A 687 -18.14 2.52 7.88
CA ASP A 687 -18.44 3.32 6.70
C ASP A 687 -19.84 3.06 6.13
N ASN A 688 -20.52 2.01 6.61
CA ASN A 688 -21.85 1.61 6.15
C ASN A 688 -21.88 1.22 4.65
N VAL A 689 -20.74 0.78 4.11
CA VAL A 689 -20.58 0.30 2.74
C VAL A 689 -20.66 -1.22 2.78
N MET A 690 -21.72 -1.80 2.21
CA MET A 690 -21.98 -3.23 2.27
C MET A 690 -22.75 -3.74 1.05
N THR A 691 -22.72 -5.06 0.84
CA THR A 691 -23.46 -5.73 -0.23
C THR A 691 -24.91 -6.01 0.16
N LYS A 692 -25.72 -6.35 -0.85
CA LYS A 692 -27.17 -6.47 -0.76
C LYS A 692 -27.65 -7.49 0.28
N ASP A 693 -26.92 -8.58 0.48
CA ASP A 693 -27.22 -9.60 1.49
C ASP A 693 -27.16 -9.01 2.91
N LEU A 694 -26.09 -8.26 3.23
CA LEU A 694 -25.91 -7.63 4.53
C LEU A 694 -26.91 -6.50 4.77
N ALA A 695 -27.15 -5.68 3.75
CA ALA A 695 -28.19 -4.64 3.81
C ALA A 695 -29.59 -5.26 4.04
N TYR A 696 -29.87 -6.41 3.43
CA TYR A 696 -31.13 -7.11 3.67
C TYR A 696 -31.23 -7.63 5.12
N SER A 697 -30.13 -8.11 5.70
CA SER A 697 -30.12 -8.51 7.12
C SER A 697 -30.40 -7.36 8.09
N ILE A 698 -30.05 -6.12 7.74
CA ILE A 698 -30.32 -4.93 8.55
C ILE A 698 -31.74 -4.38 8.31
N TYR A 699 -32.12 -4.18 7.05
CA TYR A 699 -33.33 -3.42 6.69
C TYR A 699 -34.52 -4.29 6.30
N GLY A 700 -34.31 -5.59 6.06
CA GLY A 700 -35.34 -6.52 5.63
C GLY A 700 -36.12 -6.01 4.42
N LYS A 701 -37.46 -6.02 4.51
CA LYS A 701 -38.35 -5.53 3.45
C LYS A 701 -38.23 -4.02 3.17
N ASN A 702 -37.66 -3.25 4.09
CA ASN A 702 -37.48 -1.80 3.94
C ASN A 702 -36.15 -1.44 3.25
N MET A 703 -35.39 -2.43 2.75
CA MET A 703 -34.14 -2.21 2.04
C MET A 703 -34.36 -1.42 0.74
N LYS A 704 -33.59 -0.35 0.55
CA LYS A 704 -33.55 0.47 -0.66
C LYS A 704 -32.23 0.28 -1.41
N ARG A 705 -32.17 0.71 -2.69
CA ARG A 705 -30.93 0.64 -3.50
C ARG A 705 -29.78 1.42 -2.89
N GLU A 706 -30.05 2.52 -2.18
CA GLU A 706 -29.06 3.35 -1.48
C GLU A 706 -28.41 2.67 -0.26
N HIS A 707 -28.99 1.57 0.25
CA HIS A 707 -28.48 0.86 1.42
C HIS A 707 -27.35 -0.14 1.12
N TYR A 708 -27.07 -0.40 -0.16
CA TYR A 708 -26.01 -1.32 -0.56
C TYR A 708 -25.27 -0.82 -1.80
N VAL A 709 -24.07 -1.33 -1.99
CA VAL A 709 -23.25 -1.08 -3.17
C VAL A 709 -23.18 -2.33 -4.05
N ASN A 710 -22.75 -2.17 -5.29
CA ASN A 710 -22.50 -3.34 -6.14
C ASN A 710 -21.21 -4.07 -5.74
N THR A 711 -20.99 -5.23 -6.37
CA THR A 711 -19.89 -6.14 -6.03
C THR A 711 -18.52 -5.46 -6.14
N PHE A 712 -18.31 -4.65 -7.18
CA PHE A 712 -17.02 -4.06 -7.48
C PHE A 712 -16.78 -2.79 -6.66
N GLU A 713 -17.81 -1.98 -6.45
CA GLU A 713 -17.78 -0.81 -5.55
C GLU A 713 -17.37 -1.21 -4.12
N PHE A 714 -17.89 -2.33 -3.60
CA PHE A 714 -17.49 -2.85 -2.30
C PHE A 714 -16.00 -3.21 -2.25
N LEU A 715 -15.51 -3.94 -3.27
CA LEU A 715 -14.10 -4.33 -3.36
C LEU A 715 -13.16 -3.14 -3.50
N ASP A 716 -13.55 -2.13 -4.29
CA ASP A 716 -12.77 -0.90 -4.46
C ASP A 716 -12.69 -0.10 -3.16
N HIS A 717 -13.79 -0.03 -2.40
CA HIS A 717 -13.79 0.60 -1.07
C HIS A 717 -12.87 -0.13 -0.08
N VAL A 718 -12.92 -1.47 -0.05
CA VAL A 718 -12.01 -2.28 0.77
C VAL A 718 -10.54 -2.06 0.38
N LYS A 719 -10.24 -1.95 -0.93
CA LYS A 719 -8.89 -1.64 -1.43
C LYS A 719 -8.37 -0.32 -0.87
N GLU A 720 -9.19 0.74 -0.90
CA GLU A 720 -8.80 2.05 -0.38
C GLU A 720 -8.52 2.02 1.13
N LEU A 721 -9.38 1.34 1.90
CA LEU A 721 -9.20 1.18 3.34
C LEU A 721 -7.95 0.36 3.67
N ALA A 722 -7.72 -0.75 2.96
CA ALA A 722 -6.56 -1.59 3.14
C ALA A 722 -5.26 -0.82 2.86
N LEU A 723 -5.22 -0.03 1.78
CA LEU A 723 -4.07 0.81 1.44
C LEU A 723 -3.80 1.86 2.53
N LYS A 724 -4.84 2.57 3.00
CA LYS A 724 -4.72 3.57 4.07
C LYS A 724 -4.21 2.95 5.37
N LYS A 725 -4.73 1.78 5.75
CA LYS A 725 -4.33 1.04 6.96
C LYS A 725 -2.90 0.51 6.88
N TYR A 726 -2.52 -0.04 5.73
CA TYR A 726 -1.15 -0.50 5.53
C TYR A 726 -0.17 0.68 5.64
N GLN A 727 -0.43 1.78 4.94
CA GLN A 727 0.42 2.98 4.97
C GLN A 727 0.51 3.63 6.37
N SER A 728 -0.57 3.60 7.17
CA SER A 728 -0.56 4.18 8.52
C SER A 728 0.23 3.32 9.52
N LYS A 729 0.11 2.00 9.46
CA LYS A 729 0.87 1.08 10.31
C LYS A 729 2.37 1.08 9.95
N THR A 730 2.74 1.20 8.66
CA THR A 730 4.15 1.38 8.27
C THR A 730 4.74 2.72 8.77
N LYS A 731 3.92 3.77 8.88
CA LYS A 731 4.34 5.08 9.43
C LYS A 731 4.54 5.08 10.95
N ALA A 732 3.89 4.19 11.70
CA ALA A 732 3.99 4.12 13.16
C ALA A 732 5.22 3.33 13.66
N HIS A 733 5.88 2.58 12.77
CA HIS A 733 7.12 1.82 13.05
C HIS A 733 8.40 2.54 12.58
N LEU A 734 8.29 3.80 12.17
CA LEU A 734 9.38 4.74 11.85
C LEU A 734 9.35 5.89 12.86
#